data_AF-A0A935HC74-F1
#
_entry.id   AF-A0A935HC74-F1
#
_cell.length_a   1.000
_cell.length_b   1.000
_cell.length_c   1.000
_cell.angle_alpha   90.00
_cell.angle_beta   90.00
_cell.angle_gamma   90.00
#
_symmetry.space_group_name_H-M   'P 1'
#
loop_
_entity.id
_entity.type
_entity.pdbx_description
1 polymer ?
#
loop_
_entity_poly.entity_id
_entity_poly.type
_entity_poly.pdbx_seq_one_letter_code
_entity_poly.pdbx_strand_id
1 'polypeptide(L)'
;MRHGAVGFGGIDHQRQRPSRCQRRGIDLNLNSGSTGALTLAFSNNSWIAGTHTGNAFDLLNAGTVTLGLDFSDNTNIVSAAGGVLINDSNAGGGVTTMTGFANNTVSGNTVGSGIAVTNAVFDSVAGGAYQQVSGGTTTVGASGNGVGATGVVLTTISGDLSFADLDIFASAGAGLRTVSTGVFNAGTGTGFRIVVGAGVAQFEAVGGPVVDITRATIDLQPTSIRSTGSAGLGFQLDTVAGTFSTGVASVINTAASQAFVVSGGTANVSYAGSIASTTVQPVLISGNTAGTINLSGPVSATGLGVALNSNTGATINFSGGLTLNTGTSTAFNATGGGTVTVTGAANTLNTTTGTALNVASTTIGASGLIFRSISSSGAVNGIVLNTTGASGGLTVTGNSGGQCGGGVSAPTPPATIVVPNIADCTGGSILASTNAGIDLINTRNVSLTRMRIANGSDDGIRGDRVNGFVLASSLVENNGPVVSPTYFNNLDNNVLIRSLDTDGSTLDLTMTGNVIAGNPANAFMNDGVLIEAAGSSNINPTVTGNIFSASKGDHFQLAATNSGDADIVLNNNTMLGGHATALGQGITVNAALGVAFGGYTGTIHYDINNNHINGAVLSAMTTNLGTSAGTARFYGRIRNNVIGTSGQALSCSAQGYGIAIDAHGNGTHTLSVTNNTLRRCADRGIGVLVNDGNGAFNLTATGNTVTELADTNAMIGTPREAIEFTLGSTSTNVFGQIDSHANCISLSSNSLTGGAFKNGDIRMRQRLRTSVVLPGYTPPGGNNFDPTSVVTFLQMNNSPATATATANNDAGVTTDGYYGGGACALPP
;
A
#
# COMPACT_ATOMS: atom_id res chain seq x y z
N MET A 1 -44.99 -16.17 -77.04
CA MET A 1 -44.77 -17.24 -78.05
C MET A 1 -43.60 -18.10 -77.57
N ARG A 2 -43.81 -19.44 -77.49
CA ARG A 2 -42.88 -20.61 -77.45
C ARG A 2 -41.60 -20.53 -76.59
N HIS A 3 -41.13 -21.53 -75.82
CA HIS A 3 -41.54 -22.87 -75.36
C HIS A 3 -40.43 -23.29 -74.35
N GLY A 4 -40.72 -24.12 -73.34
CA GLY A 4 -39.65 -24.87 -72.63
C GLY A 4 -40.01 -25.33 -71.22
N ALA A 5 -40.73 -26.46 -71.13
CA ALA A 5 -41.08 -27.17 -69.90
C ALA A 5 -39.91 -27.96 -69.30
N VAL A 6 -39.87 -28.17 -67.97
CA VAL A 6 -39.69 -29.47 -67.27
C VAL A 6 -40.22 -29.31 -65.84
N GLY A 7 -41.05 -30.25 -65.36
CA GLY A 7 -41.66 -30.21 -64.02
C GLY A 7 -41.10 -31.24 -63.03
N PHE A 8 -41.60 -31.16 -61.79
CA PHE A 8 -41.75 -32.20 -60.76
C PHE A 8 -42.85 -31.67 -59.80
N GLY A 9 -43.83 -32.39 -59.29
CA GLY A 9 -44.03 -33.83 -59.15
C GLY A 9 -44.44 -34.12 -57.70
N GLY A 10 -45.68 -34.58 -57.50
CA GLY A 10 -46.04 -35.43 -56.34
C GLY A 10 -46.61 -34.74 -55.10
N ILE A 11 -47.94 -34.54 -55.09
CA ILE A 11 -48.74 -34.70 -53.86
C ILE A 11 -48.74 -36.20 -53.57
N ASP A 12 -47.97 -36.65 -52.57
CA ASP A 12 -47.99 -38.05 -52.13
C ASP A 12 -48.85 -38.20 -50.86
N HIS A 13 -50.06 -38.71 -51.08
CA HIS A 13 -50.94 -39.23 -50.04
C HIS A 13 -50.47 -40.65 -49.68
N GLN A 14 -49.51 -40.79 -48.77
CA GLN A 14 -49.16 -42.08 -48.16
C GLN A 14 -49.51 -42.08 -46.67
N ARG A 15 -50.48 -42.96 -46.37
CA ARG A 15 -50.87 -43.55 -45.08
C ARG A 15 -50.14 -43.04 -43.85
N GLN A 16 -50.91 -42.41 -42.97
CA GLN A 16 -50.54 -42.06 -41.60
C GLN A 16 -49.86 -43.24 -40.88
N ARG A 17 -48.57 -43.06 -40.56
CA ARG A 17 -47.97 -43.62 -39.34
C ARG A 17 -48.07 -42.52 -38.27
N PRO A 18 -48.62 -42.78 -37.07
CA PRO A 18 -48.83 -41.73 -36.06
C PRO A 18 -47.55 -41.10 -35.46
N SER A 19 -46.35 -41.50 -35.90
CA SER A 19 -45.08 -41.14 -35.23
C SER A 19 -44.32 -39.94 -35.83
N ARG A 20 -44.85 -39.25 -36.85
CA ARG A 20 -44.18 -38.06 -37.44
C ARG A 20 -44.82 -36.71 -37.08
N CYS A 21 -46.03 -36.68 -36.51
CA CYS A 21 -46.70 -35.43 -36.08
C CYS A 21 -46.27 -34.91 -34.69
N GLN A 22 -45.34 -35.58 -33.98
CA GLN A 22 -44.90 -35.15 -32.63
C GLN A 22 -43.52 -34.49 -32.58
N ARG A 23 -42.84 -34.28 -33.73
CA ARG A 23 -41.40 -33.99 -33.69
C ARG A 23 -41.01 -32.54 -33.41
N ARG A 24 -41.83 -31.55 -33.76
CA ARG A 24 -41.58 -30.09 -33.59
C ARG A 24 -42.92 -29.37 -33.40
N GLY A 25 -42.91 -28.17 -32.81
CA GLY A 25 -44.07 -27.29 -32.74
C GLY A 25 -44.32 -26.64 -34.09
N ILE A 26 -43.86 -25.41 -34.28
CA ILE A 26 -43.89 -24.68 -35.55
C ILE A 26 -42.49 -24.69 -36.15
N ASP A 27 -42.38 -25.14 -37.41
CA ASP A 27 -41.09 -25.28 -38.11
C ASP A 27 -41.16 -24.56 -39.47
N LEU A 28 -40.36 -23.51 -39.63
CA LEU A 28 -40.17 -22.77 -40.86
C LEU A 28 -38.73 -22.96 -41.35
N ASN A 29 -38.60 -23.78 -42.39
CA ASN A 29 -37.32 -24.14 -42.97
C ASN A 29 -37.14 -23.55 -44.39
N LEU A 30 -36.40 -22.45 -44.48
CA LEU A 30 -35.97 -21.81 -45.72
C LEU A 30 -34.62 -22.43 -46.14
N ASN A 31 -34.69 -23.56 -46.84
CA ASN A 31 -33.52 -24.35 -47.24
C ASN A 31 -32.55 -23.58 -48.17
N SER A 32 -31.38 -24.17 -48.46
CA SER A 32 -30.34 -23.57 -49.31
C SER A 32 -30.76 -23.17 -50.73
N GLY A 33 -31.86 -23.73 -51.26
CA GLY A 33 -32.45 -23.34 -52.54
C GLY A 33 -33.48 -22.21 -52.47
N SER A 34 -33.87 -21.77 -51.26
CA SER A 34 -34.86 -20.70 -51.06
C SER A 34 -34.26 -19.33 -51.41
N THR A 35 -35.00 -18.53 -52.17
CA THR A 35 -34.59 -17.18 -52.61
C THR A 35 -35.75 -16.18 -52.48
N GLY A 36 -35.46 -14.88 -52.57
CA GLY A 36 -36.48 -13.81 -52.56
C GLY A 36 -36.65 -13.15 -51.20
N ALA A 37 -37.80 -12.49 -50.99
CA ALA A 37 -38.15 -11.81 -49.74
C ALA A 37 -39.38 -12.45 -49.10
N LEU A 38 -39.36 -12.57 -47.77
CA LEU A 38 -40.48 -13.05 -46.96
C LEU A 38 -40.67 -12.10 -45.78
N THR A 39 -41.90 -11.65 -45.54
CA THR A 39 -42.26 -10.98 -44.31
C THR A 39 -43.26 -11.85 -43.57
N LEU A 40 -42.99 -12.14 -42.30
CA LEU A 40 -43.80 -13.00 -41.46
C LEU A 40 -44.10 -12.29 -40.14
N ALA A 41 -45.39 -12.11 -39.84
CA ALA A 41 -45.86 -11.75 -38.52
C ALA A 41 -46.35 -13.01 -37.81
N PHE A 42 -45.56 -13.46 -36.83
CA PHE A 42 -45.87 -14.56 -35.95
C PHE A 42 -46.22 -14.00 -34.56
N SER A 43 -47.48 -13.60 -34.40
CA SER A 43 -47.93 -12.92 -33.18
C SER A 43 -49.27 -13.39 -32.63
N ASN A 44 -49.52 -13.09 -31.36
CA ASN A 44 -50.77 -13.42 -30.64
C ASN A 44 -51.05 -14.92 -30.52
N ASN A 45 -50.00 -15.74 -30.43
CA ASN A 45 -50.13 -17.19 -30.29
C ASN A 45 -50.03 -17.64 -28.83
N SER A 46 -50.64 -18.78 -28.50
CA SER A 46 -50.52 -19.42 -27.17
C SER A 46 -50.33 -20.92 -27.34
N TRP A 47 -49.30 -21.49 -26.70
CA TRP A 47 -49.10 -22.94 -26.69
C TRP A 47 -49.93 -23.56 -25.55
N ILE A 48 -50.71 -24.59 -25.87
CA ILE A 48 -51.65 -25.20 -24.90
C ILE A 48 -51.24 -26.62 -24.46
N ALA A 49 -50.18 -27.20 -25.04
CA ALA A 49 -49.62 -28.50 -24.63
C ALA A 49 -48.12 -28.63 -24.98
N GLY A 50 -47.29 -29.07 -24.01
CA GLY A 50 -45.83 -29.20 -24.15
C GLY A 50 -45.33 -30.52 -24.75
N THR A 51 -46.10 -31.20 -25.60
CA THR A 51 -45.79 -32.57 -26.05
C THR A 51 -44.85 -32.66 -27.26
N HIS A 52 -44.33 -31.55 -27.77
CA HIS A 52 -43.46 -31.56 -28.95
C HIS A 52 -42.03 -31.95 -28.56
N THR A 53 -41.45 -32.97 -29.20
CA THR A 53 -40.09 -33.45 -28.93
C THR A 53 -38.99 -32.58 -29.56
N GLY A 54 -39.36 -31.46 -30.17
CA GLY A 54 -38.50 -30.50 -30.84
C GLY A 54 -38.99 -29.08 -30.55
N ASN A 55 -38.33 -28.06 -31.10
CA ASN A 55 -38.55 -26.69 -30.61
C ASN A 55 -40.02 -26.24 -30.75
N ALA A 56 -40.50 -25.39 -29.83
CA ALA A 56 -41.86 -24.85 -29.89
C ALA A 56 -42.05 -23.97 -31.12
N PHE A 57 -41.04 -23.15 -31.43
CA PHE A 57 -40.85 -22.44 -32.69
C PHE A 57 -39.43 -22.70 -33.20
N ASP A 58 -39.28 -23.10 -34.45
CA ASP A 58 -38.03 -23.37 -35.13
C ASP A 58 -38.01 -22.63 -36.48
N LEU A 59 -37.06 -21.73 -36.65
CA LEU A 59 -36.80 -21.03 -37.90
C LEU A 59 -35.36 -21.31 -38.34
N LEU A 60 -35.21 -21.83 -39.56
CA LEU A 60 -33.92 -21.93 -40.24
C LEU A 60 -33.96 -21.12 -41.53
N ASN A 61 -33.07 -20.11 -41.65
CA ASN A 61 -32.74 -19.47 -42.92
C ASN A 61 -31.38 -19.98 -43.42
N ALA A 62 -31.39 -20.80 -44.45
CA ALA A 62 -30.19 -21.36 -45.09
C ALA A 62 -30.05 -20.97 -46.56
N GLY A 63 -31.06 -20.33 -47.14
CA GLY A 63 -31.05 -19.81 -48.50
C GLY A 63 -30.52 -18.38 -48.61
N THR A 64 -30.85 -17.70 -49.71
CA THR A 64 -30.54 -16.28 -49.96
C THR A 64 -31.70 -15.36 -49.55
N VAL A 65 -32.64 -15.87 -48.74
CA VAL A 65 -33.89 -15.17 -48.42
C VAL A 65 -33.62 -13.96 -47.53
N THR A 66 -34.20 -12.82 -47.88
CA THR A 66 -34.35 -11.67 -46.97
C THR A 66 -35.65 -11.85 -46.18
N LEU A 67 -35.54 -12.24 -44.92
CA LEU A 67 -36.67 -12.50 -44.03
C LEU A 67 -36.87 -11.34 -43.06
N GLY A 68 -38.04 -10.70 -43.09
CA GLY A 68 -38.52 -9.84 -42.01
C GLY A 68 -39.44 -10.63 -41.08
N LEU A 69 -39.10 -10.73 -39.79
CA LEU A 69 -39.84 -11.51 -38.80
C LEU A 69 -40.30 -10.61 -37.65
N ASP A 70 -41.60 -10.51 -37.46
CA ASP A 70 -42.20 -10.03 -36.22
C ASP A 70 -42.62 -11.24 -35.37
N PHE A 71 -41.97 -11.43 -34.23
CA PHE A 71 -42.27 -12.49 -33.26
C PHE A 71 -42.73 -11.84 -31.94
N SER A 72 -43.95 -11.31 -31.92
CA SER A 72 -44.48 -10.55 -30.76
C SER A 72 -45.75 -11.18 -30.16
N ASP A 73 -46.07 -10.86 -28.90
CA ASP A 73 -47.30 -11.23 -28.20
C ASP A 73 -47.56 -12.75 -28.16
N ASN A 74 -46.50 -13.57 -28.07
CA ASN A 74 -46.62 -15.02 -27.99
C ASN A 74 -46.51 -15.50 -26.54
N THR A 75 -47.51 -16.26 -26.09
CA THR A 75 -47.67 -16.64 -24.69
C THR A 75 -47.55 -18.15 -24.45
N ASN A 76 -47.18 -18.52 -23.22
CA ASN A 76 -47.01 -19.89 -22.74
C ASN A 76 -46.16 -20.80 -23.66
N ILE A 77 -45.14 -20.28 -24.33
CA ILE A 77 -44.28 -21.07 -25.24
C ILE A 77 -43.66 -22.23 -24.44
N VAL A 78 -43.93 -23.47 -24.83
CA VAL A 78 -43.53 -24.67 -24.07
C VAL A 78 -43.12 -25.82 -24.98
N SER A 79 -42.03 -26.52 -24.65
CA SER A 79 -41.53 -27.68 -25.41
C SER A 79 -40.70 -28.66 -24.56
N ALA A 80 -40.67 -29.93 -24.94
CA ALA A 80 -39.73 -30.92 -24.39
C ALA A 80 -38.30 -30.79 -24.99
N ALA A 81 -38.09 -29.84 -25.90
CA ALA A 81 -36.80 -29.38 -26.41
C ALA A 81 -36.66 -27.86 -26.14
N GLY A 82 -36.18 -27.05 -27.09
CA GLY A 82 -36.11 -25.59 -26.94
C GLY A 82 -37.44 -24.87 -27.11
N GLY A 83 -37.58 -23.67 -26.55
CA GLY A 83 -38.74 -22.81 -26.76
C GLY A 83 -38.72 -22.21 -28.17
N VAL A 84 -37.98 -21.13 -28.34
CA VAL A 84 -37.82 -20.41 -29.61
C VAL A 84 -36.41 -20.61 -30.14
N LEU A 85 -36.28 -21.15 -31.35
CA LEU A 85 -35.02 -21.21 -32.09
C LEU A 85 -35.16 -20.43 -33.40
N ILE A 86 -34.35 -19.40 -33.57
CA ILE A 86 -34.22 -18.60 -34.79
C ILE A 86 -32.76 -18.69 -35.22
N ASN A 87 -32.50 -19.31 -36.37
CA ASN A 87 -31.16 -19.55 -36.86
C ASN A 87 -31.05 -19.14 -38.32
N ASP A 88 -30.37 -18.01 -38.57
CA ASP A 88 -29.86 -17.74 -39.90
C ASP A 88 -28.49 -18.41 -40.04
N SER A 89 -28.41 -19.49 -40.82
CA SER A 89 -27.13 -20.18 -40.98
C SER A 89 -26.12 -19.37 -41.81
N ASN A 90 -26.56 -18.30 -42.48
CA ASN A 90 -25.79 -17.47 -43.41
C ASN A 90 -25.08 -18.27 -44.53
N ALA A 91 -25.40 -19.56 -44.70
CA ALA A 91 -24.75 -20.44 -45.68
C ALA A 91 -25.06 -20.04 -47.14
N GLY A 92 -26.18 -19.35 -47.36
CA GLY A 92 -26.60 -18.82 -48.66
C GLY A 92 -26.53 -17.30 -48.79
N GLY A 93 -26.06 -16.55 -47.78
CA GLY A 93 -26.06 -15.08 -47.80
C GLY A 93 -27.44 -14.42 -47.61
N GLY A 94 -28.43 -15.16 -47.09
CA GLY A 94 -29.70 -14.60 -46.62
C GLY A 94 -29.54 -13.72 -45.38
N VAL A 95 -30.57 -12.94 -45.08
CA VAL A 95 -30.59 -12.04 -43.91
C VAL A 95 -31.93 -12.18 -43.19
N THR A 96 -31.88 -12.53 -41.91
CA THR A 96 -33.04 -12.50 -41.01
C THR A 96 -33.05 -11.21 -40.21
N THR A 97 -34.04 -10.37 -40.45
CA THR A 97 -34.28 -9.12 -39.71
C THR A 97 -35.46 -9.31 -38.77
N MET A 98 -35.23 -9.18 -37.48
CA MET A 98 -36.28 -9.14 -36.47
C MET A 98 -36.92 -7.75 -36.49
N THR A 99 -38.14 -7.63 -36.99
CA THR A 99 -38.90 -6.37 -37.06
C THR A 99 -39.80 -6.15 -35.83
N GLY A 100 -40.05 -7.21 -35.04
CA GLY A 100 -40.79 -7.16 -33.79
C GLY A 100 -40.43 -8.33 -32.87
N PHE A 101 -40.40 -8.11 -31.56
CA PHE A 101 -40.02 -9.11 -30.56
C PHE A 101 -40.76 -8.98 -29.21
N ALA A 102 -41.88 -8.26 -29.19
CA ALA A 102 -42.47 -7.78 -27.94
C ALA A 102 -43.25 -8.87 -27.18
N ASN A 103 -43.33 -8.77 -25.85
CA ASN A 103 -44.34 -9.45 -25.03
C ASN A 103 -44.37 -10.99 -25.18
N ASN A 104 -43.20 -11.63 -25.23
CA ASN A 104 -43.12 -13.08 -25.35
C ASN A 104 -43.00 -13.72 -23.95
N THR A 105 -43.75 -14.81 -23.69
CA THR A 105 -43.61 -15.58 -22.45
C THR A 105 -43.28 -17.04 -22.74
N VAL A 106 -42.15 -17.52 -22.21
CA VAL A 106 -41.72 -18.93 -22.29
C VAL A 106 -41.95 -19.60 -20.95
N SER A 107 -42.62 -20.76 -20.97
CA SER A 107 -42.90 -21.56 -19.79
C SER A 107 -41.63 -22.18 -19.21
N GLY A 108 -41.53 -22.20 -17.87
CA GLY A 108 -40.48 -22.92 -17.13
C GLY A 108 -40.43 -24.42 -17.41
N ASN A 109 -41.54 -25.00 -17.89
CA ASN A 109 -41.60 -26.40 -18.29
C ASN A 109 -40.85 -26.71 -19.61
N THR A 110 -40.23 -25.70 -20.23
CA THR A 110 -39.38 -25.89 -21.41
C THR A 110 -38.07 -26.54 -21.01
N VAL A 111 -37.77 -27.73 -21.55
CA VAL A 111 -36.61 -28.55 -21.13
C VAL A 111 -35.28 -27.99 -21.66
N GLY A 112 -35.28 -27.37 -22.83
CA GLY A 112 -34.10 -26.77 -23.47
C GLY A 112 -33.95 -25.29 -23.16
N SER A 113 -33.29 -24.56 -24.07
CA SER A 113 -33.15 -23.11 -23.96
C SER A 113 -34.49 -22.42 -24.20
N GLY A 114 -34.71 -21.29 -23.54
CA GLY A 114 -35.96 -20.53 -23.68
C GLY A 114 -36.06 -19.85 -25.04
N ILE A 115 -35.15 -18.92 -25.31
CA ILE A 115 -35.04 -18.19 -26.58
C ILE A 115 -33.60 -18.30 -27.09
N ALA A 116 -33.42 -18.70 -28.33
CA ALA A 116 -32.13 -18.75 -29.01
C ALA A 116 -32.22 -18.11 -30.40
N VAL A 117 -31.45 -17.03 -30.61
CA VAL A 117 -31.38 -16.30 -31.89
C VAL A 117 -29.94 -16.26 -32.37
N THR A 118 -29.70 -16.65 -33.62
CA THR A 118 -28.37 -16.69 -34.24
C THR A 118 -28.35 -15.97 -35.59
N ASN A 119 -27.33 -15.12 -35.80
CA ASN A 119 -27.07 -14.37 -37.04
C ASN A 119 -28.26 -13.51 -37.53
N ALA A 120 -29.01 -12.91 -36.61
CA ALA A 120 -30.13 -12.02 -36.94
C ALA A 120 -29.80 -10.54 -36.68
N VAL A 121 -30.50 -9.66 -37.41
CA VAL A 121 -30.44 -8.20 -37.23
C VAL A 121 -31.71 -7.74 -36.51
N PHE A 122 -31.59 -7.09 -35.36
CA PHE A 122 -32.72 -6.44 -34.69
C PHE A 122 -32.91 -5.03 -35.23
N ASP A 123 -33.85 -4.86 -36.16
CA ASP A 123 -34.13 -3.61 -36.83
C ASP A 123 -35.62 -3.52 -37.18
N SER A 124 -36.35 -2.60 -36.54
CA SER A 124 -37.81 -2.52 -36.72
C SER A 124 -38.23 -2.19 -38.16
N VAL A 125 -37.32 -1.59 -38.94
CA VAL A 125 -37.48 -1.36 -40.38
C VAL A 125 -36.23 -1.83 -41.08
N ALA A 126 -36.33 -2.88 -41.89
CA ALA A 126 -35.15 -3.50 -42.49
C ALA A 126 -34.32 -2.53 -43.36
N GLY A 127 -33.07 -2.33 -42.97
CA GLY A 127 -32.03 -1.70 -43.79
C GLY A 127 -31.75 -0.24 -43.42
N GLY A 128 -30.49 0.19 -43.63
CA GLY A 128 -30.02 1.52 -43.24
C GLY A 128 -29.38 1.54 -41.86
N ALA A 129 -29.56 2.63 -41.12
CA ALA A 129 -29.21 2.68 -39.70
C ALA A 129 -30.08 1.69 -38.91
N TYR A 130 -29.71 1.32 -37.68
CA TYR A 130 -30.57 0.45 -36.87
C TYR A 130 -31.68 1.23 -36.16
N GLN A 131 -32.91 0.75 -36.26
CA GLN A 131 -34.06 1.22 -35.49
C GLN A 131 -34.41 0.24 -34.38
N GLN A 132 -34.77 0.78 -33.22
CA GLN A 132 -35.14 0.02 -32.03
C GLN A 132 -36.27 -0.99 -32.30
N VAL A 133 -36.03 -2.25 -31.97
CA VAL A 133 -37.04 -3.30 -31.86
C VAL A 133 -37.52 -3.37 -30.42
N SER A 134 -38.83 -3.27 -30.22
CA SER A 134 -39.42 -3.47 -28.89
C SER A 134 -39.42 -4.96 -28.53
N GLY A 135 -38.85 -5.27 -27.37
CA GLY A 135 -38.96 -6.54 -26.66
C GLY A 135 -40.12 -6.57 -25.65
N GLY A 136 -40.82 -5.45 -25.43
CA GLY A 136 -41.99 -5.37 -24.56
C GLY A 136 -41.72 -5.89 -23.14
N THR A 137 -42.70 -6.56 -22.54
CA THR A 137 -42.58 -7.31 -21.27
C THR A 137 -42.37 -8.79 -21.58
N THR A 138 -41.12 -9.24 -21.61
CA THR A 138 -40.78 -10.62 -21.96
C THR A 138 -40.38 -11.41 -20.71
N THR A 139 -40.92 -12.61 -20.56
CA THR A 139 -40.60 -13.50 -19.42
C THR A 139 -40.16 -14.87 -19.94
N VAL A 140 -39.02 -15.37 -19.47
CA VAL A 140 -38.49 -16.68 -19.85
C VAL A 140 -38.31 -17.53 -18.61
N GLY A 141 -39.20 -18.51 -18.41
CA GLY A 141 -39.27 -19.31 -17.20
C GLY A 141 -39.99 -18.59 -16.06
N ALA A 142 -39.90 -19.12 -14.85
CA ALA A 142 -40.42 -18.50 -13.63
C ALA A 142 -39.48 -18.78 -12.45
N SER A 143 -39.54 -17.96 -11.40
CA SER A 143 -38.79 -18.22 -10.17
C SER A 143 -39.13 -19.61 -9.60
N GLY A 144 -38.10 -20.38 -9.26
CA GLY A 144 -38.23 -21.77 -8.83
C GLY A 144 -38.59 -22.79 -9.93
N ASN A 145 -38.90 -22.34 -11.14
CA ASN A 145 -39.16 -23.18 -12.32
C ASN A 145 -38.57 -22.52 -13.58
N GLY A 146 -37.24 -22.45 -13.65
CA GLY A 146 -36.53 -21.92 -14.82
C GLY A 146 -36.49 -22.92 -15.97
N VAL A 147 -36.31 -22.44 -17.20
CA VAL A 147 -36.13 -23.31 -18.37
C VAL A 147 -34.91 -24.22 -18.19
N GLY A 148 -34.94 -25.42 -18.78
CA GLY A 148 -33.96 -26.47 -18.46
C GLY A 148 -32.55 -26.27 -19.03
N ALA A 149 -32.30 -25.23 -19.85
CA ALA A 149 -30.95 -24.82 -20.28
C ALA A 149 -30.75 -23.30 -20.13
N THR A 150 -30.24 -22.61 -21.15
CA THR A 150 -30.05 -21.14 -21.10
C THR A 150 -31.38 -20.42 -21.30
N GLY A 151 -31.62 -19.35 -20.54
CA GLY A 151 -32.81 -18.51 -20.68
C GLY A 151 -32.88 -17.86 -22.06
N VAL A 152 -32.00 -16.88 -22.30
CA VAL A 152 -31.90 -16.14 -23.57
C VAL A 152 -30.48 -16.26 -24.14
N VAL A 153 -30.37 -16.74 -25.37
CA VAL A 153 -29.11 -16.83 -26.13
C VAL A 153 -29.22 -16.00 -27.40
N LEU A 154 -28.33 -15.02 -27.55
CA LEU A 154 -28.20 -14.22 -28.76
C LEU A 154 -26.77 -14.36 -29.30
N THR A 155 -26.59 -14.90 -30.50
CA THR A 155 -25.26 -15.22 -31.06
C THR A 155 -25.05 -14.59 -32.43
N THR A 156 -23.95 -13.87 -32.59
CA THR A 156 -23.58 -13.14 -33.82
C THR A 156 -24.69 -12.19 -34.27
N ILE A 157 -25.32 -11.52 -33.31
CA ILE A 157 -26.40 -10.57 -33.60
C ILE A 157 -25.87 -9.15 -33.82
N SER A 158 -26.67 -8.34 -34.49
CA SER A 158 -26.52 -6.89 -34.60
C SER A 158 -27.89 -6.21 -34.46
N GLY A 159 -27.92 -4.89 -34.32
CA GLY A 159 -29.17 -4.14 -34.20
C GLY A 159 -29.41 -3.52 -32.84
N ASP A 160 -30.67 -3.16 -32.56
CA ASP A 160 -31.10 -2.47 -31.36
C ASP A 160 -32.34 -3.14 -30.76
N LEU A 161 -32.21 -3.76 -29.60
CA LEU A 161 -33.28 -4.50 -28.93
C LEU A 161 -33.54 -3.90 -27.54
N SER A 162 -34.79 -3.54 -27.26
CA SER A 162 -35.14 -2.84 -26.02
C SER A 162 -36.40 -3.40 -25.36
N PHE A 163 -36.26 -3.85 -24.12
CA PHE A 163 -37.35 -4.37 -23.31
C PHE A 163 -37.89 -3.31 -22.36
N ALA A 164 -39.22 -3.26 -22.21
CA ALA A 164 -39.85 -2.58 -21.10
C ALA A 164 -39.61 -3.35 -19.81
N ASP A 165 -39.62 -4.68 -19.89
CA ASP A 165 -39.27 -5.60 -18.82
C ASP A 165 -38.75 -6.93 -19.40
N LEU A 166 -37.78 -7.54 -18.74
CA LEU A 166 -37.17 -8.81 -19.14
C LEU A 166 -36.88 -9.65 -17.91
N ASP A 167 -37.69 -10.68 -17.69
CA ASP A 167 -37.46 -11.65 -16.63
C ASP A 167 -36.91 -12.95 -17.21
N ILE A 168 -35.84 -13.48 -16.62
CA ILE A 168 -35.18 -14.70 -17.10
C ILE A 168 -34.88 -15.63 -15.93
N PHE A 169 -35.34 -16.87 -16.02
CA PHE A 169 -35.09 -17.94 -15.06
C PHE A 169 -34.58 -19.19 -15.81
N ALA A 170 -33.36 -19.61 -15.50
CA ALA A 170 -32.66 -20.74 -16.12
C ALA A 170 -32.19 -21.75 -15.08
N SER A 171 -32.39 -23.05 -15.34
CA SER A 171 -32.15 -24.14 -14.37
C SER A 171 -30.85 -24.91 -14.60
N ALA A 172 -30.18 -24.78 -15.76
CA ALA A 172 -28.89 -25.45 -16.01
C ALA A 172 -27.91 -24.67 -16.91
N GLY A 173 -28.29 -23.49 -17.41
CA GLY A 173 -27.52 -22.70 -18.37
C GLY A 173 -27.37 -21.25 -17.94
N ALA A 174 -27.01 -20.39 -18.90
CA ALA A 174 -26.90 -18.96 -18.61
C ALA A 174 -28.30 -18.34 -18.40
N GLY A 175 -28.36 -17.18 -17.74
CA GLY A 175 -29.56 -16.33 -17.76
C GLY A 175 -29.66 -15.67 -19.13
N LEU A 176 -28.90 -14.59 -19.29
CA LEU A 176 -28.71 -13.89 -20.56
C LEU A 176 -27.30 -14.14 -21.11
N ARG A 177 -27.20 -14.77 -22.28
CA ARG A 177 -25.94 -14.90 -23.04
C ARG A 177 -26.03 -14.16 -24.36
N THR A 178 -25.12 -13.23 -24.59
CA THR A 178 -25.03 -12.45 -25.83
C THR A 178 -23.61 -12.42 -26.38
N VAL A 179 -23.43 -12.81 -27.64
CA VAL A 179 -22.20 -12.61 -28.40
C VAL A 179 -22.57 -11.83 -29.65
N SER A 180 -22.04 -10.62 -29.80
CA SER A 180 -22.43 -9.71 -30.87
C SER A 180 -21.28 -9.39 -31.83
N THR A 181 -21.63 -8.81 -32.98
CA THR A 181 -20.67 -8.38 -34.00
C THR A 181 -19.74 -7.26 -33.51
N GLY A 182 -20.17 -6.43 -32.56
CA GLY A 182 -19.40 -5.31 -32.01
C GLY A 182 -20.23 -4.39 -31.10
N VAL A 183 -19.57 -3.41 -30.48
CA VAL A 183 -20.27 -2.32 -29.78
C VAL A 183 -21.16 -1.54 -30.75
N PHE A 184 -22.33 -1.12 -30.27
CA PHE A 184 -23.37 -0.49 -31.10
C PHE A 184 -22.92 0.83 -31.70
N ASN A 185 -23.12 0.98 -33.00
CA ASN A 185 -22.98 2.23 -33.72
C ASN A 185 -24.17 2.40 -34.69
N ALA A 186 -25.18 3.12 -34.24
CA ALA A 186 -26.39 3.39 -35.02
C ALA A 186 -26.07 4.08 -36.37
N GLY A 187 -25.12 5.03 -36.37
CA GLY A 187 -24.81 5.85 -37.54
C GLY A 187 -24.25 5.05 -38.72
N THR A 188 -23.59 3.93 -38.44
CA THR A 188 -23.03 3.02 -39.47
C THR A 188 -23.81 1.72 -39.63
N GLY A 189 -24.86 1.49 -38.83
CA GLY A 189 -25.62 0.24 -38.85
C GLY A 189 -24.75 -0.97 -38.50
N THR A 190 -23.95 -0.88 -37.43
CA THR A 190 -23.05 -1.97 -36.99
C THR A 190 -23.13 -2.21 -35.48
N GLY A 191 -22.81 -3.42 -35.05
CA GLY A 191 -22.81 -3.80 -33.63
C GLY A 191 -24.20 -4.05 -33.06
N PHE A 192 -24.29 -4.25 -31.75
CA PHE A 192 -25.54 -4.57 -31.08
C PHE A 192 -25.74 -3.77 -29.79
N ARG A 193 -26.97 -3.33 -29.55
CA ARG A 193 -27.43 -2.79 -28.28
C ARG A 193 -28.57 -3.62 -27.69
N ILE A 194 -28.50 -3.90 -26.39
CA ILE A 194 -29.62 -4.42 -25.59
C ILE A 194 -29.93 -3.49 -24.42
N VAL A 195 -31.21 -3.16 -24.26
CA VAL A 195 -31.71 -2.26 -23.22
C VAL A 195 -32.83 -2.93 -22.45
N VAL A 196 -32.87 -2.75 -21.13
CA VAL A 196 -33.98 -3.10 -20.26
C VAL A 196 -34.22 -1.92 -19.31
N GLY A 197 -35.50 -1.60 -19.04
CA GLY A 197 -35.85 -0.57 -18.07
C GLY A 197 -35.14 -0.73 -16.72
N ALA A 198 -34.89 0.38 -16.01
CA ALA A 198 -34.24 0.33 -14.71
C ALA A 198 -35.17 -0.22 -13.62
N GLY A 199 -34.69 -1.20 -12.86
CA GLY A 199 -35.38 -1.73 -11.70
C GLY A 199 -36.66 -2.51 -12.01
N VAL A 200 -36.76 -3.11 -13.19
CA VAL A 200 -37.93 -3.93 -13.59
C VAL A 200 -37.55 -5.42 -13.71
N ALA A 201 -36.43 -5.72 -14.35
CA ALA A 201 -36.03 -7.10 -14.65
C ALA A 201 -35.48 -7.90 -13.47
N GLN A 202 -35.61 -9.23 -13.55
CA GLN A 202 -34.95 -10.22 -12.72
C GLN A 202 -34.27 -11.30 -13.55
N PHE A 203 -33.01 -11.60 -13.26
CA PHE A 203 -32.29 -12.70 -13.90
C PHE A 203 -31.85 -13.74 -12.87
N GLU A 204 -32.20 -15.01 -13.07
CA GLU A 204 -31.75 -16.14 -12.26
C GLU A 204 -31.20 -17.25 -13.15
N ALA A 205 -30.02 -17.77 -12.79
CA ALA A 205 -29.37 -18.88 -13.46
C ALA A 205 -28.82 -19.87 -12.44
N VAL A 206 -29.18 -21.14 -12.61
CA VAL A 206 -28.60 -22.29 -11.93
C VAL A 206 -27.71 -23.03 -12.92
N GLY A 207 -26.48 -23.39 -12.52
CA GLY A 207 -25.56 -24.17 -13.36
C GLY A 207 -24.76 -23.36 -14.39
N GLY A 208 -25.11 -22.09 -14.66
CA GLY A 208 -24.39 -21.21 -15.58
C GLY A 208 -24.32 -19.74 -15.16
N PRO A 209 -23.65 -18.88 -15.95
CA PRO A 209 -23.54 -17.45 -15.67
C PRO A 209 -24.90 -16.76 -15.79
N VAL A 210 -25.26 -15.91 -14.84
CA VAL A 210 -26.53 -15.16 -14.93
C VAL A 210 -26.52 -14.14 -16.06
N VAL A 211 -25.36 -13.55 -16.34
CA VAL A 211 -25.10 -12.64 -17.46
C VAL A 211 -23.75 -13.01 -18.06
N ASP A 212 -23.71 -13.19 -19.38
CA ASP A 212 -22.52 -13.45 -20.18
C ASP A 212 -22.63 -12.66 -21.50
N ILE A 213 -22.02 -11.48 -21.55
CA ILE A 213 -22.13 -10.57 -22.70
C ILE A 213 -20.75 -10.28 -23.26
N THR A 214 -20.61 -10.47 -24.56
CA THR A 214 -19.38 -10.24 -25.31
C THR A 214 -19.66 -9.29 -26.49
N ARG A 215 -18.93 -8.17 -26.56
CA ARG A 215 -18.93 -7.19 -27.66
C ARG A 215 -20.28 -6.51 -27.89
N ALA A 216 -20.85 -5.82 -26.91
CA ALA A 216 -22.13 -5.12 -27.07
C ALA A 216 -22.19 -3.79 -26.33
N THR A 217 -23.16 -2.94 -26.68
CA THR A 217 -23.59 -1.82 -25.85
C THR A 217 -24.78 -2.25 -25.01
N ILE A 218 -24.77 -1.97 -23.71
CA ILE A 218 -25.85 -2.36 -22.80
C ILE A 218 -26.43 -1.16 -22.07
N ASP A 219 -27.71 -1.25 -21.75
CA ASP A 219 -28.31 -0.54 -20.63
C ASP A 219 -29.16 -1.57 -19.87
N LEU A 220 -28.50 -2.31 -18.98
CA LEU A 220 -29.08 -3.43 -18.25
C LEU A 220 -29.08 -3.13 -16.76
N GLN A 221 -30.26 -2.86 -16.22
CA GLN A 221 -30.40 -2.40 -14.84
C GLN A 221 -31.45 -3.24 -14.06
N PRO A 222 -31.32 -4.59 -14.02
CA PRO A 222 -32.28 -5.43 -13.31
C PRO A 222 -32.30 -5.15 -11.80
N THR A 223 -33.44 -5.38 -11.17
CA THR A 223 -33.58 -5.30 -9.70
C THR A 223 -32.60 -6.24 -9.00
N SER A 224 -32.48 -7.47 -9.50
CA SER A 224 -31.57 -8.47 -9.00
C SER A 224 -31.08 -9.43 -10.07
N ILE A 225 -29.85 -9.91 -9.90
CA ILE A 225 -29.33 -11.06 -10.63
C ILE A 225 -28.90 -12.16 -9.66
N ARG A 226 -29.11 -13.42 -10.01
CA ARG A 226 -28.69 -14.57 -9.21
C ARG A 226 -27.98 -15.62 -10.08
N SER A 227 -26.71 -15.87 -9.81
CA SER A 227 -25.97 -17.01 -10.37
C SER A 227 -25.67 -18.01 -9.27
N THR A 228 -26.13 -19.25 -9.41
CA THR A 228 -25.85 -20.33 -8.44
C THR A 228 -25.26 -21.58 -9.06
N GLY A 229 -24.12 -22.04 -8.52
CA GLY A 229 -23.53 -23.32 -8.92
C GLY A 229 -23.04 -23.36 -10.36
N SER A 230 -22.54 -22.23 -10.90
CA SER A 230 -22.10 -22.16 -12.28
C SER A 230 -20.92 -23.11 -12.55
N ALA A 231 -21.04 -23.93 -13.59
CA ALA A 231 -19.96 -24.82 -14.07
C ALA A 231 -18.82 -24.06 -14.78
N GLY A 232 -18.97 -22.75 -15.01
CA GLY A 232 -17.97 -21.88 -15.61
C GLY A 232 -17.88 -20.56 -14.85
N LEU A 233 -18.25 -19.47 -15.51
CA LEU A 233 -18.27 -18.13 -14.95
C LEU A 233 -19.60 -17.84 -14.22
N GLY A 234 -19.60 -17.03 -13.17
CA GLY A 234 -20.84 -16.55 -12.54
C GLY A 234 -21.46 -15.36 -13.28
N PHE A 235 -20.61 -14.46 -13.77
CA PHE A 235 -20.96 -13.23 -14.46
C PHE A 235 -19.81 -12.79 -15.37
N GLN A 236 -20.11 -12.34 -16.60
CA GLN A 236 -19.14 -11.77 -17.52
C GLN A 236 -19.71 -10.59 -18.32
N LEU A 237 -18.91 -9.52 -18.38
CA LEU A 237 -18.95 -8.52 -19.45
C LEU A 237 -17.57 -8.47 -20.13
N ASP A 238 -17.51 -8.76 -21.42
CA ASP A 238 -16.28 -8.72 -22.22
C ASP A 238 -16.40 -7.78 -23.42
N THR A 239 -15.56 -6.75 -23.47
CA THR A 239 -15.58 -5.70 -24.50
C THR A 239 -16.97 -5.04 -24.59
N VAL A 240 -17.52 -4.66 -23.43
CA VAL A 240 -18.86 -4.08 -23.30
C VAL A 240 -18.78 -2.59 -23.01
N ALA A 241 -19.72 -1.82 -23.59
CA ALA A 241 -19.93 -0.39 -23.33
C ALA A 241 -21.33 -0.14 -22.75
N GLY A 242 -21.56 1.05 -22.18
CA GLY A 242 -22.87 1.44 -21.64
C GLY A 242 -22.97 1.25 -20.13
N THR A 243 -24.13 0.83 -19.62
CA THR A 243 -24.44 0.75 -18.19
C THR A 243 -24.91 -0.64 -17.77
N PHE A 244 -24.34 -1.16 -16.69
CA PHE A 244 -24.86 -2.29 -15.94
C PHE A 244 -25.11 -1.88 -14.49
N SER A 245 -26.30 -2.10 -13.95
CA SER A 245 -26.57 -1.84 -12.53
C SER A 245 -27.49 -2.89 -11.91
N THR A 246 -27.33 -3.17 -10.61
CA THR A 246 -28.14 -4.17 -9.88
C THR A 246 -28.37 -3.75 -8.43
N GLY A 247 -29.43 -4.27 -7.80
CA GLY A 247 -29.73 -4.06 -6.39
C GLY A 247 -29.06 -5.07 -5.44
N VAL A 248 -29.19 -4.80 -4.13
CA VAL A 248 -28.57 -5.58 -3.03
C VAL A 248 -29.03 -7.03 -2.92
N ALA A 249 -30.19 -7.36 -3.50
CA ALA A 249 -30.69 -8.74 -3.54
C ALA A 249 -29.92 -9.64 -4.52
N SER A 250 -29.00 -9.07 -5.30
CA SER A 250 -28.19 -9.82 -6.26
C SER A 250 -27.18 -10.74 -5.56
N VAL A 251 -26.93 -11.90 -6.15
CA VAL A 251 -26.02 -12.90 -5.60
C VAL A 251 -25.23 -13.57 -6.73
N ILE A 252 -23.92 -13.62 -6.58
CA ILE A 252 -23.06 -14.52 -7.35
C ILE A 252 -22.37 -15.44 -6.36
N ASN A 253 -22.78 -16.70 -6.34
CA ASN A 253 -22.15 -17.73 -5.52
C ASN A 253 -21.66 -18.91 -6.38
N THR A 254 -20.56 -19.52 -5.91
CA THR A 254 -20.09 -20.85 -6.35
C THR A 254 -19.93 -21.05 -7.87
N ALA A 255 -19.01 -20.31 -8.49
CA ALA A 255 -18.55 -20.54 -9.86
C ALA A 255 -17.35 -21.52 -9.90
N ALA A 256 -17.23 -22.33 -10.95
CA ALA A 256 -16.11 -23.26 -11.12
C ALA A 256 -14.88 -22.66 -11.83
N SER A 257 -14.99 -21.47 -12.46
CA SER A 257 -13.86 -20.74 -13.08
C SER A 257 -13.57 -19.38 -12.45
N GLN A 258 -14.43 -18.37 -12.63
CA GLN A 258 -14.34 -17.05 -11.99
C GLN A 258 -15.75 -16.59 -11.64
N ALA A 259 -15.94 -15.92 -10.50
CA ALA A 259 -17.28 -15.52 -10.08
C ALA A 259 -17.76 -14.27 -10.83
N PHE A 260 -16.98 -13.18 -10.83
CA PHE A 260 -17.34 -11.91 -11.45
C PHE A 260 -16.23 -11.41 -12.39
N VAL A 261 -16.55 -11.24 -13.67
CA VAL A 261 -15.59 -10.81 -14.71
C VAL A 261 -16.07 -9.56 -15.44
N VAL A 262 -15.20 -8.55 -15.54
CA VAL A 262 -15.38 -7.39 -16.42
C VAL A 262 -14.07 -7.13 -17.18
N SER A 263 -14.08 -7.32 -18.49
CA SER A 263 -12.87 -7.25 -19.33
C SER A 263 -13.02 -6.37 -20.55
N GLY A 264 -11.93 -5.67 -20.92
CA GLY A 264 -11.76 -5.02 -22.22
C GLY A 264 -12.73 -3.88 -22.56
N GLY A 265 -13.61 -3.49 -21.64
CA GLY A 265 -14.74 -2.61 -21.90
C GLY A 265 -14.54 -1.17 -21.45
N THR A 266 -15.62 -0.40 -21.57
CA THR A 266 -15.77 0.98 -21.11
C THR A 266 -17.05 1.20 -20.32
N ALA A 267 -17.79 0.12 -20.02
CA ALA A 267 -19.07 0.19 -19.32
C ALA A 267 -18.93 0.73 -17.90
N ASN A 268 -19.95 1.48 -17.47
CA ASN A 268 -20.17 1.78 -16.06
C ASN A 268 -20.91 0.61 -15.41
N VAL A 269 -20.35 0.05 -14.35
CA VAL A 269 -20.87 -1.14 -13.67
C VAL A 269 -21.13 -0.80 -12.22
N SER A 270 -22.36 -1.02 -11.74
CA SER A 270 -22.73 -0.87 -10.33
C SER A 270 -23.35 -2.15 -9.80
N TYR A 271 -22.58 -2.93 -9.06
CA TYR A 271 -23.01 -4.20 -8.49
C TYR A 271 -23.12 -4.09 -6.97
N ALA A 272 -24.34 -4.22 -6.44
CA ALA A 272 -24.64 -4.11 -5.00
C ALA A 272 -24.83 -5.49 -4.33
N GLY A 273 -24.79 -6.57 -5.11
CA GLY A 273 -24.98 -7.93 -4.61
C GLY A 273 -23.76 -8.52 -3.90
N SER A 274 -23.96 -9.66 -3.24
CA SER A 274 -22.87 -10.40 -2.61
C SER A 274 -22.11 -11.25 -3.63
N ILE A 275 -20.78 -11.22 -3.56
CA ILE A 275 -19.87 -12.11 -4.29
C ILE A 275 -19.18 -13.04 -3.29
N ALA A 276 -19.33 -14.36 -3.46
CA ALA A 276 -18.70 -15.34 -2.59
C ALA A 276 -18.04 -16.47 -3.41
N SER A 277 -16.77 -16.76 -3.10
CA SER A 277 -15.99 -17.82 -3.76
C SER A 277 -15.14 -18.64 -2.77
N THR A 278 -15.07 -19.95 -2.94
CA THR A 278 -14.26 -20.82 -2.06
C THR A 278 -12.97 -21.32 -2.71
N THR A 279 -12.96 -21.51 -4.02
CA THR A 279 -11.83 -22.10 -4.77
C THR A 279 -11.34 -21.23 -5.92
N VAL A 280 -12.17 -20.33 -6.44
CA VAL A 280 -11.91 -19.56 -7.66
C VAL A 280 -11.71 -18.07 -7.38
N GLN A 281 -11.33 -17.30 -8.40
CA GLN A 281 -11.22 -15.85 -8.31
C GLN A 281 -12.62 -15.23 -8.09
N PRO A 282 -12.90 -14.58 -6.93
CA PRO A 282 -14.14 -13.84 -6.72
C PRO A 282 -14.34 -12.70 -7.73
N VAL A 283 -13.29 -11.93 -8.03
CA VAL A 283 -13.36 -10.77 -8.92
C VAL A 283 -12.14 -10.73 -9.82
N LEU A 284 -12.39 -10.64 -11.12
CA LEU A 284 -11.40 -10.36 -12.16
C LEU A 284 -11.86 -9.15 -12.98
N ILE A 285 -11.09 -8.06 -12.94
CA ILE A 285 -11.35 -6.87 -13.75
C ILE A 285 -10.08 -6.60 -14.57
N SER A 286 -10.16 -6.65 -15.90
CA SER A 286 -8.95 -6.67 -16.73
C SER A 286 -9.06 -5.89 -18.03
N GLY A 287 -8.08 -5.05 -18.33
CA GLY A 287 -7.96 -4.39 -19.64
C GLY A 287 -9.03 -3.33 -19.95
N ASN A 288 -9.77 -2.85 -18.95
CA ASN A 288 -10.77 -1.80 -19.15
C ASN A 288 -10.06 -0.46 -19.41
N THR A 289 -10.51 0.27 -20.43
CA THR A 289 -9.84 1.50 -20.90
C THR A 289 -10.52 2.79 -20.41
N ALA A 290 -11.70 2.64 -19.82
CA ALA A 290 -12.50 3.70 -19.22
C ALA A 290 -13.57 3.06 -18.31
N GLY A 291 -14.51 3.87 -17.82
CA GLY A 291 -15.66 3.42 -17.06
C GLY A 291 -15.42 3.36 -15.56
N THR A 292 -16.51 3.36 -14.81
CA THR A 292 -16.50 3.22 -13.34
C THR A 292 -17.13 1.90 -12.94
N ILE A 293 -16.40 1.09 -12.17
CA ILE A 293 -16.85 -0.20 -11.65
C ILE A 293 -16.99 -0.09 -10.13
N ASN A 294 -18.23 -0.03 -9.65
CA ASN A 294 -18.59 0.06 -8.25
C ASN A 294 -19.09 -1.30 -7.74
N LEU A 295 -18.34 -1.89 -6.81
CA LEU A 295 -18.70 -3.11 -6.09
C LEU A 295 -19.10 -2.72 -4.66
N SER A 296 -20.40 -2.52 -4.48
CA SER A 296 -21.01 -1.98 -3.24
C SER A 296 -21.64 -3.04 -2.35
N GLY A 297 -21.69 -4.29 -2.81
CA GLY A 297 -21.99 -5.45 -1.98
C GLY A 297 -20.72 -6.16 -1.47
N PRO A 298 -20.86 -7.06 -0.48
CA PRO A 298 -19.72 -7.71 0.14
C PRO A 298 -19.04 -8.70 -0.81
N VAL A 299 -17.71 -8.73 -0.78
CA VAL A 299 -16.88 -9.71 -1.50
C VAL A 299 -16.14 -10.57 -0.49
N SER A 300 -16.35 -11.89 -0.54
CA SER A 300 -15.74 -12.86 0.35
C SER A 300 -15.08 -14.01 -0.40
N ALA A 301 -13.89 -14.41 0.03
CA ALA A 301 -13.22 -15.56 -0.56
C ALA A 301 -12.29 -16.34 0.38
N THR A 302 -12.17 -17.65 0.14
CA THR A 302 -11.20 -18.54 0.83
C THR A 302 -10.20 -19.22 -0.11
N GLY A 303 -10.33 -19.02 -1.42
CA GLY A 303 -9.50 -19.63 -2.46
C GLY A 303 -8.53 -18.62 -3.05
N LEU A 304 -8.82 -18.16 -4.26
CA LEU A 304 -8.08 -17.06 -4.90
C LEU A 304 -8.60 -15.69 -4.43
N GLY A 305 -7.84 -14.62 -4.73
CA GLY A 305 -8.14 -13.26 -4.28
C GLY A 305 -8.91 -12.38 -5.25
N VAL A 306 -8.77 -11.07 -5.14
CA VAL A 306 -9.23 -10.09 -6.14
C VAL A 306 -8.08 -9.78 -7.08
N ALA A 307 -8.33 -9.77 -8.40
CA ALA A 307 -7.33 -9.42 -9.42
C ALA A 307 -7.83 -8.30 -10.33
N LEU A 308 -7.09 -7.19 -10.35
CA LEU A 308 -7.32 -6.03 -11.21
C LEU A 308 -6.08 -5.83 -12.07
N ASN A 309 -6.18 -6.03 -13.38
CA ASN A 309 -5.01 -6.04 -14.27
C ASN A 309 -5.17 -5.05 -15.44
N SER A 310 -4.23 -4.12 -15.60
CA SER A 310 -4.10 -3.25 -16.77
C SER A 310 -5.36 -2.44 -17.10
N ASN A 311 -6.04 -1.89 -16.09
CA ASN A 311 -7.30 -1.15 -16.27
C ASN A 311 -7.07 0.35 -16.51
N THR A 312 -6.19 0.68 -17.45
CA THR A 312 -5.77 2.06 -17.76
C THR A 312 -6.97 2.95 -18.06
N GLY A 313 -7.27 3.90 -17.18
CA GLY A 313 -8.40 4.85 -17.35
C GLY A 313 -9.71 4.45 -16.68
N ALA A 314 -9.82 3.21 -16.16
CA ALA A 314 -10.97 2.81 -15.37
C ALA A 314 -10.82 3.19 -13.88
N THR A 315 -11.95 3.42 -13.22
CA THR A 315 -12.03 3.60 -11.75
C THR A 315 -12.77 2.43 -11.13
N ILE A 316 -12.18 1.78 -10.13
CA ILE A 316 -12.70 0.56 -9.49
C ILE A 316 -12.84 0.81 -8.00
N ASN A 317 -14.06 0.71 -7.47
CA ASN A 317 -14.37 1.04 -6.08
C ASN A 317 -14.99 -0.16 -5.37
N PHE A 318 -14.43 -0.52 -4.22
CA PHE A 318 -15.01 -1.48 -3.28
C PHE A 318 -15.55 -0.72 -2.07
N SER A 319 -16.86 -0.80 -1.82
CA SER A 319 -17.51 -0.14 -0.67
C SER A 319 -18.40 -1.05 0.16
N GLY A 320 -18.69 -2.26 -0.32
CA GLY A 320 -19.55 -3.23 0.37
C GLY A 320 -18.87 -4.14 1.39
N GLY A 321 -17.54 -4.03 1.53
CA GLY A 321 -16.73 -4.88 2.41
C GLY A 321 -15.95 -5.97 1.65
N LEU A 322 -14.71 -6.20 2.07
CA LEU A 322 -13.80 -7.23 1.58
C LEU A 322 -13.36 -8.14 2.72
N THR A 323 -13.57 -9.45 2.58
CA THR A 323 -13.06 -10.47 3.53
C THR A 323 -12.39 -11.58 2.74
N LEU A 324 -11.07 -11.51 2.60
CA LEU A 324 -10.30 -12.40 1.74
C LEU A 324 -9.31 -13.23 2.57
N ASN A 325 -9.52 -14.55 2.60
CA ASN A 325 -8.74 -15.54 3.34
C ASN A 325 -8.09 -16.54 2.36
N THR A 326 -7.10 -16.12 1.57
CA THR A 326 -6.74 -16.80 0.32
C THR A 326 -5.57 -17.78 0.42
N GLY A 327 -5.15 -18.11 1.64
CA GLY A 327 -4.05 -19.05 1.87
C GLY A 327 -2.78 -18.65 1.12
N THR A 328 -2.34 -19.49 0.17
CA THR A 328 -1.10 -19.28 -0.60
C THR A 328 -1.24 -18.28 -1.75
N SER A 329 -2.46 -17.85 -2.08
CA SER A 329 -2.71 -16.92 -3.19
C SER A 329 -2.71 -15.48 -2.72
N THR A 330 -2.33 -14.55 -3.60
CA THR A 330 -2.43 -13.12 -3.31
C THR A 330 -3.89 -12.73 -3.03
N ALA A 331 -4.15 -12.09 -1.89
CA ALA A 331 -5.51 -11.76 -1.49
C ALA A 331 -6.07 -10.58 -2.30
N PHE A 332 -5.33 -9.48 -2.43
CA PHE A 332 -5.73 -8.34 -3.25
C PHE A 332 -4.58 -7.92 -4.17
N ASN A 333 -4.77 -8.03 -5.47
CA ASN A 333 -3.76 -7.75 -6.49
C ASN A 333 -4.26 -6.73 -7.51
N ALA A 334 -3.73 -5.51 -7.47
CA ALA A 334 -4.05 -4.45 -8.43
C ALA A 334 -2.77 -4.00 -9.16
N THR A 335 -2.68 -4.29 -10.46
CA THR A 335 -1.48 -4.05 -11.25
C THR A 335 -1.76 -3.43 -12.62
N GLY A 336 -0.80 -2.66 -13.12
CA GLY A 336 -0.74 -2.28 -14.53
C GLY A 336 -1.65 -1.12 -14.99
N GLY A 337 -2.38 -0.48 -14.08
CA GLY A 337 -3.08 0.78 -14.36
C GLY A 337 -4.48 0.88 -13.76
N GLY A 338 -5.09 2.06 -13.92
CA GLY A 338 -6.39 2.40 -13.37
C GLY A 338 -6.31 3.06 -12.00
N THR A 339 -7.47 3.38 -11.44
CA THR A 339 -7.62 3.91 -10.08
C THR A 339 -8.43 2.94 -9.24
N VAL A 340 -7.94 2.60 -8.04
CA VAL A 340 -8.62 1.70 -7.10
C VAL A 340 -8.89 2.38 -5.77
N THR A 341 -10.06 2.13 -5.19
CA THR A 341 -10.38 2.47 -3.80
C THR A 341 -11.01 1.29 -3.07
N VAL A 342 -10.73 1.19 -1.77
CA VAL A 342 -11.35 0.24 -0.85
C VAL A 342 -11.78 1.03 0.38
N THR A 343 -13.07 1.07 0.63
CA THR A 343 -13.67 1.86 1.72
C THR A 343 -14.43 0.96 2.69
N GLY A 344 -14.74 1.50 3.87
CA GLY A 344 -15.36 0.76 4.96
C GLY A 344 -14.36 0.25 5.99
N ALA A 345 -14.74 0.27 7.26
CA ALA A 345 -13.83 -0.02 8.38
C ALA A 345 -13.64 -1.51 8.68
N ALA A 346 -14.31 -2.42 7.96
CA ALA A 346 -14.33 -3.85 8.28
C ALA A 346 -13.52 -4.73 7.32
N ASN A 347 -12.84 -4.14 6.32
CA ASN A 347 -12.11 -4.91 5.31
C ASN A 347 -10.94 -5.69 5.94
N THR A 348 -10.78 -6.96 5.57
CA THR A 348 -9.69 -7.81 6.06
C THR A 348 -9.07 -8.67 4.95
N LEU A 349 -7.74 -8.72 4.95
CA LEU A 349 -6.95 -9.62 4.11
C LEU A 349 -6.16 -10.58 5.01
N ASN A 350 -6.19 -11.87 4.72
CA ASN A 350 -5.45 -12.88 5.45
C ASN A 350 -4.91 -13.94 4.49
N THR A 351 -3.59 -14.10 4.49
CA THR A 351 -2.89 -15.10 3.68
C THR A 351 -1.93 -15.91 4.54
N THR A 352 -1.43 -17.00 3.98
CA THR A 352 -0.23 -17.68 4.46
C THR A 352 0.96 -17.17 3.65
N THR A 353 1.44 -17.94 2.68
CA THR A 353 2.60 -17.60 1.85
C THR A 353 2.29 -16.67 0.68
N GLY A 354 1.00 -16.37 0.43
CA GLY A 354 0.61 -15.37 -0.56
C GLY A 354 0.82 -13.95 -0.03
N THR A 355 1.15 -13.00 -0.90
CA THR A 355 1.14 -11.59 -0.53
C THR A 355 -0.28 -11.15 -0.17
N ALA A 356 -0.48 -10.47 0.96
CA ALA A 356 -1.81 -10.07 1.36
C ALA A 356 -2.33 -8.92 0.47
N LEU A 357 -1.51 -7.88 0.29
CA LEU A 357 -1.84 -6.72 -0.54
C LEU A 357 -0.71 -6.40 -1.52
N ASN A 358 -1.02 -6.39 -2.81
CA ASN A 358 -0.12 -5.91 -3.86
C ASN A 358 -0.81 -4.83 -4.70
N VAL A 359 -0.25 -3.62 -4.69
CA VAL A 359 -0.65 -2.51 -5.56
C VAL A 359 0.59 -1.99 -6.27
N ALA A 360 0.68 -2.28 -7.57
CA ALA A 360 1.84 -1.96 -8.39
C ALA A 360 1.42 -1.22 -9.67
N SER A 361 1.99 -0.05 -9.95
CA SER A 361 1.67 0.75 -11.13
C SER A 361 0.16 1.03 -11.28
N THR A 362 -0.53 1.21 -10.16
CA THR A 362 -1.98 1.46 -10.09
C THR A 362 -2.23 2.61 -9.12
N THR A 363 -3.06 3.58 -9.51
CA THR A 363 -3.33 4.74 -8.65
C THR A 363 -4.24 4.36 -7.49
N ILE A 364 -3.84 4.67 -6.26
CA ILE A 364 -4.76 4.67 -5.12
C ILE A 364 -5.58 5.96 -5.18
N GLY A 365 -6.91 5.83 -5.29
CA GLY A 365 -7.82 6.97 -5.34
C GLY A 365 -7.83 7.76 -4.03
N ALA A 366 -8.36 9.00 -4.06
CA ALA A 366 -8.31 9.93 -2.92
C ALA A 366 -8.94 9.38 -1.63
N SER A 367 -9.95 8.51 -1.73
CA SER A 367 -10.56 7.83 -0.57
C SER A 367 -9.67 6.76 0.08
N GLY A 368 -8.55 6.42 -0.56
CA GLY A 368 -7.57 5.47 -0.06
C GLY A 368 -7.97 3.99 -0.17
N LEU A 369 -7.11 3.16 0.40
CA LEU A 369 -7.37 1.76 0.70
C LEU A 369 -7.49 1.62 2.22
N ILE A 370 -8.69 1.35 2.72
CA ILE A 370 -8.96 1.28 4.16
C ILE A 370 -9.19 -0.17 4.55
N PHE A 371 -8.33 -0.68 5.43
CA PHE A 371 -8.45 -2.01 6.01
C PHE A 371 -8.52 -1.95 7.53
N ARG A 372 -9.30 -2.85 8.13
CA ARG A 372 -9.19 -3.16 9.54
C ARG A 372 -7.88 -3.88 9.80
N SER A 373 -7.66 -4.96 9.05
CA SER A 373 -6.47 -5.79 9.22
C SER A 373 -5.93 -6.38 7.93
N ILE A 374 -4.60 -6.51 7.87
CA ILE A 374 -3.88 -7.19 6.80
C ILE A 374 -2.89 -8.17 7.43
N SER A 375 -2.98 -9.45 7.07
CA SER A 375 -2.12 -10.49 7.64
C SER A 375 -1.55 -11.42 6.56
N SER A 376 -0.29 -11.83 6.74
CA SER A 376 0.42 -12.83 5.94
C SER A 376 1.47 -13.56 6.78
N SER A 377 1.80 -14.81 6.44
CA SER A 377 2.84 -15.58 7.11
C SER A 377 3.65 -16.42 6.13
N GLY A 378 4.91 -16.04 5.89
CA GLY A 378 5.81 -16.74 4.96
C GLY A 378 5.76 -16.23 3.51
N ALA A 379 5.12 -15.08 3.26
CA ALA A 379 5.12 -14.43 1.95
C ALA A 379 6.47 -13.77 1.64
N VAL A 380 6.78 -13.52 0.36
CA VAL A 380 7.98 -12.73 0.01
C VAL A 380 7.91 -11.36 0.66
N ASN A 381 6.83 -10.63 0.38
CA ASN A 381 6.40 -9.43 1.09
C ASN A 381 4.93 -9.63 1.46
N GLY A 382 4.53 -9.18 2.65
CA GLY A 382 3.13 -9.19 3.08
C GLY A 382 2.31 -8.07 2.43
N ILE A 383 2.91 -6.89 2.33
CA ILE A 383 2.32 -5.70 1.69
C ILE A 383 3.33 -5.12 0.70
N VAL A 384 2.89 -4.84 -0.52
CA VAL A 384 3.65 -4.15 -1.57
C VAL A 384 2.86 -2.97 -2.08
N LEU A 385 3.43 -1.77 -1.97
CA LEU A 385 2.93 -0.54 -2.59
C LEU A 385 4.02 0.06 -3.46
N ASN A 386 3.90 -0.10 -4.77
CA ASN A 386 4.91 0.34 -5.74
C ASN A 386 4.30 1.25 -6.81
N THR A 387 4.70 2.52 -6.83
CA THR A 387 4.24 3.50 -7.81
C THR A 387 2.72 3.64 -7.80
N THR A 388 2.19 4.12 -6.66
CA THR A 388 0.74 4.14 -6.36
C THR A 388 0.04 5.46 -6.67
N GLY A 389 0.72 6.35 -7.41
CA GLY A 389 0.20 7.65 -7.81
C GLY A 389 0.26 8.72 -6.71
N ALA A 390 -0.48 9.81 -6.91
CA ALA A 390 -0.38 11.02 -6.08
C ALA A 390 -1.59 11.34 -5.20
N SER A 391 -2.66 10.56 -5.28
CA SER A 391 -3.97 10.95 -4.76
C SER A 391 -4.26 10.44 -3.34
N GLY A 392 -4.13 9.13 -3.09
CA GLY A 392 -4.42 8.53 -1.78
C GLY A 392 -3.31 7.57 -1.33
N GLY A 393 -3.59 6.82 -0.26
CA GLY A 393 -2.66 5.85 0.33
C GLY A 393 -3.37 4.69 1.03
N LEU A 394 -2.59 3.85 1.71
CA LEU A 394 -3.09 2.73 2.51
C LEU A 394 -3.33 3.17 3.95
N THR A 395 -4.48 2.83 4.54
CA THR A 395 -4.76 2.99 5.96
C THR A 395 -5.15 1.65 6.56
N VAL A 396 -4.35 1.15 7.50
CA VAL A 396 -4.69 0.02 8.37
C VAL A 396 -5.03 0.54 9.76
N THR A 397 -6.24 0.23 10.23
CA THR A 397 -6.84 0.89 11.40
C THR A 397 -6.71 0.08 12.70
N GLY A 398 -6.76 -1.26 12.62
CA GLY A 398 -7.03 -2.10 13.77
C GLY A 398 -8.41 -1.83 14.38
N ASN A 399 -8.71 -2.45 15.53
CA ASN A 399 -10.00 -2.28 16.22
C ASN A 399 -9.92 -2.29 17.76
N SER A 400 -8.72 -2.27 18.36
CA SER A 400 -8.55 -2.06 19.80
C SER A 400 -8.08 -0.64 20.12
N GLY A 401 -8.02 -0.29 21.41
CA GLY A 401 -7.47 0.97 21.91
C GLY A 401 -6.03 0.86 22.43
N GLY A 402 -5.55 -0.36 22.70
CA GLY A 402 -4.25 -0.61 23.33
C GLY A 402 -3.05 -0.50 22.40
N GLN A 403 -1.86 -0.72 22.99
CA GLN A 403 -0.56 -0.67 22.31
C GLN A 403 -0.15 -2.09 21.90
N CYS A 404 -0.09 -2.34 20.59
CA CYS A 404 0.45 -3.60 20.07
C CYS A 404 1.92 -3.71 20.50
N GLY A 405 2.27 -4.80 21.16
CA GLY A 405 3.62 -5.01 21.68
C GLY A 405 3.82 -4.62 23.16
N GLY A 406 2.78 -4.15 23.85
CA GLY A 406 2.87 -3.81 25.27
C GLY A 406 3.55 -2.47 25.54
N GLY A 407 3.97 -2.25 26.79
CA GLY A 407 4.55 -1.00 27.28
C GLY A 407 5.80 -1.21 28.12
N VAL A 408 6.19 -0.20 28.90
CA VAL A 408 7.27 -0.28 29.89
C VAL A 408 6.73 -0.18 31.33
N SER A 409 7.43 -0.79 32.28
CA SER A 409 7.03 -0.86 33.69
C SER A 409 7.08 0.49 34.43
N ALA A 410 7.84 1.45 33.91
CA ALA A 410 7.93 2.81 34.42
C ALA A 410 8.33 3.79 33.30
N PRO A 411 7.97 5.09 33.39
CA PRO A 411 8.40 6.10 32.43
C PRO A 411 9.89 6.45 32.59
N THR A 412 10.49 6.25 33.77
CA THR A 412 11.91 6.55 34.01
C THR A 412 12.73 5.28 34.29
N PRO A 413 14.01 5.22 33.90
CA PRO A 413 14.88 4.09 34.21
C PRO A 413 14.99 3.80 35.73
N PRO A 414 15.00 2.51 36.16
CA PRO A 414 15.01 1.31 35.32
C PRO A 414 13.60 0.96 34.83
N ALA A 415 13.41 1.04 33.52
CA ALA A 415 12.20 0.59 32.85
C ALA A 415 12.47 -0.80 32.28
N THR A 416 11.53 -1.73 32.45
CA THR A 416 11.54 -3.06 31.84
C THR A 416 10.38 -3.17 30.87
N ILE A 417 10.57 -3.94 29.80
CA ILE A 417 9.49 -4.24 28.87
C ILE A 417 8.44 -5.07 29.61
N VAL A 418 7.18 -4.61 29.59
CA VAL A 418 6.04 -5.41 30.00
C VAL A 418 5.69 -6.31 28.81
N VAL A 419 5.58 -7.62 29.06
CA VAL A 419 5.40 -8.68 28.03
C VAL A 419 4.49 -8.21 26.88
N PRO A 420 4.88 -8.46 25.60
CA PRO A 420 4.11 -7.97 24.46
C PRO A 420 2.63 -8.33 24.53
N ASN A 421 1.75 -7.32 24.57
CA ASN A 421 0.32 -7.56 24.38
C ASN A 421 0.02 -7.68 22.88
N ILE A 422 0.25 -8.87 22.33
CA ILE A 422 -0.04 -9.15 20.92
C ILE A 422 -1.54 -9.15 20.60
N ALA A 423 -2.41 -9.24 21.62
CA ALA A 423 -3.86 -9.15 21.42
C ALA A 423 -4.30 -7.77 20.93
N ASP A 424 -3.49 -6.73 21.18
CA ASP A 424 -3.73 -5.38 20.67
C ASP A 424 -3.23 -5.16 19.24
N CYS A 425 -2.57 -6.16 18.61
CA CYS A 425 -2.12 -6.12 17.23
C CYS A 425 -3.26 -6.38 16.23
N THR A 426 -4.34 -5.62 16.40
CA THR A 426 -5.59 -5.78 15.69
C THR A 426 -5.57 -5.25 14.25
N GLY A 427 -4.52 -4.53 13.87
CA GLY A 427 -4.20 -4.18 12.48
C GLY A 427 -3.74 -5.39 11.65
N GLY A 428 -3.47 -6.54 12.28
CA GLY A 428 -3.03 -7.75 11.59
C GLY A 428 -1.54 -8.00 11.78
N SER A 429 -1.05 -9.07 11.14
CA SER A 429 0.31 -9.56 11.36
C SER A 429 1.00 -9.93 10.05
N ILE A 430 2.16 -9.33 9.81
CA ILE A 430 3.08 -9.69 8.73
C ILE A 430 4.23 -10.48 9.35
N LEU A 431 4.27 -11.78 9.10
CA LEU A 431 5.18 -12.70 9.78
C LEU A 431 6.06 -13.45 8.78
N ALA A 432 7.30 -13.73 9.19
CA ALA A 432 8.21 -14.64 8.50
C ALA A 432 8.41 -14.34 7.01
N SER A 433 8.42 -13.05 6.65
CA SER A 433 8.64 -12.65 5.26
C SER A 433 10.06 -13.00 4.79
N THR A 434 10.22 -13.42 3.54
CA THR A 434 11.54 -13.79 2.99
C THR A 434 12.28 -12.62 2.34
N ASN A 435 11.65 -11.46 2.29
CA ASN A 435 12.16 -10.14 1.93
C ASN A 435 11.51 -9.15 2.91
N ALA A 436 11.60 -7.84 2.66
CA ALA A 436 11.00 -6.83 3.50
C ALA A 436 9.52 -7.14 3.79
N GLY A 437 9.09 -7.15 5.05
CA GLY A 437 7.72 -7.50 5.40
C GLY A 437 6.70 -6.59 4.70
N ILE A 438 6.99 -5.30 4.70
CA ILE A 438 6.24 -4.25 4.02
C ILE A 438 7.22 -3.49 3.11
N ASP A 439 6.95 -3.47 1.81
CA ASP A 439 7.77 -2.81 0.80
C ASP A 439 7.03 -1.62 0.17
N LEU A 440 7.58 -0.42 0.36
CA LEU A 440 6.98 0.86 -0.02
C LEU A 440 7.90 1.60 -0.98
N ILE A 441 7.49 1.72 -2.25
CA ILE A 441 8.30 2.34 -3.29
C ILE A 441 7.45 3.38 -4.02
N ASN A 442 7.87 4.64 -3.99
CA ASN A 442 7.17 5.73 -4.68
C ASN A 442 5.66 5.73 -4.38
N THR A 443 5.34 5.85 -3.10
CA THR A 443 3.97 5.80 -2.55
C THR A 443 3.81 6.91 -1.52
N ARG A 444 2.59 7.14 -1.03
CA ARG A 444 2.33 8.19 -0.04
C ARG A 444 1.17 7.86 0.88
N ASN A 445 1.04 8.64 1.94
CA ASN A 445 -0.09 8.60 2.89
C ASN A 445 -0.37 7.19 3.42
N VAL A 446 0.71 6.45 3.73
CA VAL A 446 0.61 5.10 4.29
C VAL A 446 0.49 5.24 5.80
N SER A 447 -0.60 4.75 6.39
CA SER A 447 -0.83 4.72 7.84
C SER A 447 -1.03 3.29 8.32
N LEU A 448 -0.14 2.84 9.19
CA LEU A 448 -0.14 1.49 9.75
C LEU A 448 -0.35 1.58 11.25
N THR A 449 -1.56 1.22 11.68
CA THR A 449 -1.93 1.23 13.09
C THR A 449 -2.09 -0.19 13.62
N ARG A 450 -1.49 -0.49 14.77
CA ARG A 450 -1.61 -1.78 15.48
C ARG A 450 -1.23 -2.99 14.64
N MET A 451 -0.24 -2.83 13.78
CA MET A 451 0.35 -3.93 13.02
C MET A 451 1.37 -4.67 13.88
N ARG A 452 1.47 -5.99 13.71
CA ARG A 452 2.64 -6.77 14.13
C ARG A 452 3.47 -7.14 12.91
N ILE A 453 4.72 -6.70 12.84
CA ILE A 453 5.65 -7.05 11.77
C ILE A 453 6.82 -7.80 12.40
N ALA A 454 6.94 -9.10 12.13
CA ALA A 454 7.89 -9.92 12.87
C ALA A 454 8.54 -11.08 12.12
N ASN A 455 9.77 -11.40 12.57
CA ASN A 455 10.53 -12.57 12.15
C ASN A 455 10.81 -12.62 10.63
N GLY A 456 10.79 -11.47 9.94
CA GLY A 456 11.22 -11.39 8.54
C GLY A 456 12.72 -11.61 8.40
N SER A 457 13.15 -12.18 7.28
CA SER A 457 14.57 -12.43 6.99
C SER A 457 15.32 -11.21 6.43
N ASP A 458 14.64 -10.06 6.38
CA ASP A 458 15.09 -8.77 5.88
C ASP A 458 14.41 -7.68 6.73
N ASP A 459 14.42 -6.42 6.29
CA ASP A 459 13.77 -5.31 6.98
C ASP A 459 12.30 -5.61 7.33
N GLY A 460 11.83 -5.20 8.50
CA GLY A 460 10.39 -5.29 8.80
C GLY A 460 9.58 -4.41 7.84
N ILE A 461 10.03 -3.16 7.70
CA ILE A 461 9.46 -2.17 6.79
C ILE A 461 10.60 -1.54 6.00
N ARG A 462 10.50 -1.56 4.68
CA ARG A 462 11.41 -0.89 3.75
C ARG A 462 10.66 0.17 2.96
N GLY A 463 11.19 1.39 2.96
CA GLY A 463 10.63 2.51 2.21
C GLY A 463 11.66 3.21 1.33
N ASP A 464 11.29 3.50 0.09
CA ASP A 464 11.99 4.40 -0.83
C ASP A 464 10.98 5.40 -1.46
N ARG A 465 11.25 6.70 -1.33
CA ARG A 465 10.36 7.81 -1.75
C ARG A 465 8.92 7.67 -1.19
N VAL A 466 8.76 7.71 0.13
CA VAL A 466 7.48 7.44 0.82
C VAL A 466 6.92 8.65 1.57
N ASN A 467 6.25 9.60 0.93
CA ASN A 467 5.76 10.81 1.64
C ASN A 467 4.54 10.52 2.57
N GLY A 468 4.54 11.07 3.79
CA GLY A 468 3.39 11.00 4.69
C GLY A 468 3.19 9.62 5.32
N PHE A 469 4.29 8.92 5.65
CA PHE A 469 4.24 7.62 6.32
C PHE A 469 3.94 7.80 7.82
N VAL A 470 3.02 7.00 8.34
CA VAL A 470 2.65 6.95 9.76
C VAL A 470 2.69 5.52 10.26
N LEU A 471 3.53 5.25 11.26
CA LEU A 471 3.50 4.01 12.04
C LEU A 471 3.02 4.33 13.45
N ALA A 472 1.89 3.76 13.86
CA ALA A 472 1.25 4.08 15.13
C ALA A 472 0.89 2.84 15.93
N SER A 473 1.21 2.85 17.23
CA SER A 473 0.80 1.80 18.18
C SER A 473 1.07 0.37 17.68
N SER A 474 2.14 0.17 16.91
CA SER A 474 2.50 -1.07 16.24
C SER A 474 3.71 -1.74 16.89
N LEU A 475 3.86 -3.04 16.65
CA LEU A 475 4.99 -3.85 17.08
C LEU A 475 5.82 -4.25 15.86
N VAL A 476 7.09 -3.84 15.84
CA VAL A 476 8.07 -4.29 14.85
C VAL A 476 9.17 -5.04 15.59
N GLU A 477 9.26 -6.35 15.40
CA GLU A 477 10.17 -7.19 16.20
C GLU A 477 10.90 -8.27 15.41
N ASN A 478 12.15 -8.54 15.78
CA ASN A 478 12.92 -9.68 15.29
C ASN A 478 13.05 -9.76 13.77
N ASN A 479 13.10 -8.63 13.06
CA ASN A 479 13.36 -8.62 11.63
C ASN A 479 14.87 -8.53 11.34
N GLY A 480 15.27 -8.93 10.15
CA GLY A 480 16.64 -8.98 9.67
C GLY A 480 17.18 -10.41 9.46
N PRO A 481 18.37 -10.56 8.88
CA PRO A 481 18.79 -11.81 8.30
C PRO A 481 19.31 -12.72 9.42
N VAL A 482 19.05 -14.02 9.31
CA VAL A 482 19.56 -15.03 10.27
C VAL A 482 20.95 -15.54 9.86
N VAL A 483 21.39 -15.21 8.65
CA VAL A 483 22.69 -15.57 8.06
C VAL A 483 23.30 -14.38 7.34
N SER A 484 24.63 -14.30 7.25
CA SER A 484 25.33 -13.21 6.56
C SER A 484 24.84 -13.04 5.11
N PRO A 485 24.27 -11.89 4.73
CA PRO A 485 23.77 -11.71 3.37
C PRO A 485 24.90 -11.45 2.36
N THR A 486 24.63 -11.72 1.06
CA THR A 486 25.64 -11.73 -0.02
C THR A 486 25.60 -10.50 -0.95
N TYR A 487 24.70 -9.52 -0.77
CA TYR A 487 24.62 -8.31 -1.61
C TYR A 487 24.75 -6.96 -0.86
N PHE A 488 25.84 -6.23 -1.09
CA PHE A 488 26.09 -4.79 -0.83
C PHE A 488 25.22 -4.03 0.21
N ASN A 489 25.79 -3.88 1.43
CA ASN A 489 25.44 -3.02 2.59
C ASN A 489 24.64 -3.62 3.78
N ASN A 490 23.87 -4.70 3.59
CA ASN A 490 23.75 -5.91 4.43
C ASN A 490 23.77 -5.85 5.98
N LEU A 491 23.06 -4.88 6.53
CA LEU A 491 22.78 -4.78 7.95
C LEU A 491 21.29 -4.41 8.06
N ASP A 492 20.41 -5.42 8.03
CA ASP A 492 18.96 -5.19 7.97
C ASP A 492 18.44 -4.66 9.32
N ASN A 493 17.40 -3.85 9.22
CA ASN A 493 16.86 -3.03 10.29
C ASN A 493 15.43 -3.50 10.61
N ASN A 494 14.89 -3.11 11.76
CA ASN A 494 13.44 -3.30 11.95
C ASN A 494 12.65 -2.39 11.00
N VAL A 495 13.08 -1.14 10.86
CA VAL A 495 12.51 -0.17 9.93
C VAL A 495 13.64 0.56 9.21
N LEU A 496 13.60 0.55 7.88
CA LEU A 496 14.47 1.32 7.00
C LEU A 496 13.62 2.23 6.11
N ILE A 497 13.78 3.54 6.22
CA ILE A 497 13.17 4.51 5.31
C ILE A 497 14.26 5.36 4.67
N ARG A 498 14.34 5.31 3.35
CA ARG A 498 15.32 6.07 2.58
C ARG A 498 14.62 7.05 1.64
N SER A 499 15.21 8.24 1.51
CA SER A 499 14.90 9.15 0.40
C SER A 499 16.15 9.35 -0.44
N LEU A 500 16.18 8.76 -1.63
CA LEU A 500 17.23 8.95 -2.64
C LEU A 500 16.91 10.12 -3.60
N ASP A 501 15.92 10.93 -3.25
CA ASP A 501 15.30 11.84 -4.21
C ASP A 501 16.19 13.02 -4.64
N THR A 502 15.99 13.43 -5.89
CA THR A 502 16.58 14.64 -6.50
C THR A 502 15.50 15.66 -6.90
N ASP A 503 14.21 15.35 -6.69
CA ASP A 503 13.09 16.21 -7.11
C ASP A 503 12.72 17.32 -6.11
N GLY A 504 13.37 17.34 -4.94
CA GLY A 504 13.14 18.34 -3.89
C GLY A 504 11.84 18.16 -3.11
N SER A 505 11.15 17.02 -3.25
CA SER A 505 10.00 16.71 -2.43
C SER A 505 10.39 16.51 -0.95
N THR A 506 9.53 16.99 -0.06
CA THR A 506 9.68 16.81 1.38
C THR A 506 9.08 15.46 1.79
N LEU A 507 9.74 14.71 2.64
CA LEU A 507 9.31 13.43 3.19
C LEU A 507 8.90 13.62 4.65
N ASP A 508 7.60 13.66 4.92
CA ASP A 508 7.09 13.66 6.29
C ASP A 508 6.90 12.23 6.80
N LEU A 509 7.39 11.95 8.00
CA LEU A 509 7.31 10.66 8.66
C LEU A 509 6.87 10.84 10.12
N THR A 510 5.92 10.03 10.58
CA THR A 510 5.53 9.99 12.00
C THR A 510 5.58 8.57 12.55
N MET A 511 6.30 8.38 13.66
CA MET A 511 6.32 7.14 14.42
C MET A 511 5.87 7.43 15.85
N THR A 512 4.71 6.93 16.25
CA THR A 512 4.11 7.22 17.56
C THR A 512 3.67 5.97 18.33
N GLY A 513 4.11 5.85 19.58
CA GLY A 513 3.63 4.81 20.48
C GLY A 513 3.94 3.39 20.02
N ASN A 514 5.00 3.18 19.22
CA ASN A 514 5.37 1.85 18.74
C ASN A 514 6.28 1.12 19.72
N VAL A 515 6.33 -0.20 19.60
CA VAL A 515 7.37 -1.05 20.19
C VAL A 515 8.25 -1.57 19.05
N ILE A 516 9.55 -1.26 19.11
CA ILE A 516 10.54 -1.61 18.09
C ILE A 516 11.63 -2.42 18.78
N ALA A 517 11.56 -3.75 18.62
CA ALA A 517 12.39 -4.68 19.36
C ALA A 517 13.33 -5.45 18.42
N GLY A 518 14.63 -5.31 18.62
CA GLY A 518 15.60 -6.18 17.97
C GLY A 518 15.53 -7.61 18.53
N ASN A 519 16.07 -8.56 17.77
CA ASN A 519 16.25 -9.93 18.25
C ASN A 519 17.55 -10.02 19.07
N PRO A 520 17.50 -10.22 20.40
CA PRO A 520 18.71 -10.21 21.24
C PRO A 520 19.77 -11.26 20.87
N ALA A 521 19.38 -12.30 20.12
CA ALA A 521 20.25 -13.37 19.66
C ALA A 521 20.74 -13.20 18.21
N ASN A 522 20.20 -12.23 17.44
CA ASN A 522 20.57 -12.06 16.03
C ASN A 522 21.84 -11.21 15.88
N ALA A 523 22.98 -11.87 15.70
CA ALA A 523 24.27 -11.21 15.48
C ALA A 523 24.36 -10.40 14.16
N PHE A 524 23.38 -10.48 13.26
CA PHE A 524 23.40 -9.80 11.96
C PHE A 524 22.41 -8.64 11.84
N MET A 525 21.57 -8.43 12.85
CA MET A 525 20.73 -7.23 12.90
C MET A 525 21.59 -5.97 12.97
N ASN A 526 21.05 -4.86 12.47
CA ASN A 526 21.58 -3.51 12.67
C ASN A 526 20.67 -2.65 13.53
N ASP A 527 20.07 -1.61 12.96
CA ASP A 527 19.37 -0.58 13.72
C ASP A 527 17.91 -0.94 13.98
N GLY A 528 17.34 -0.35 15.03
CA GLY A 528 15.90 -0.40 15.23
C GLY A 528 15.19 0.38 14.12
N VAL A 529 15.60 1.64 13.95
CA VAL A 529 15.12 2.52 12.89
C VAL A 529 16.31 3.21 12.26
N LEU A 530 16.44 3.08 10.94
CA LEU A 530 17.37 3.86 10.12
C LEU A 530 16.57 4.73 9.15
N ILE A 531 16.84 6.03 9.20
CA ILE A 531 16.30 7.01 8.26
C ILE A 531 17.45 7.66 7.51
N GLU A 532 17.38 7.67 6.19
CA GLU A 532 18.46 8.18 5.34
C GLU A 532 17.96 9.27 4.39
N ALA A 533 18.55 10.47 4.50
CA ALA A 533 18.43 11.56 3.54
C ALA A 533 19.65 11.57 2.60
N ALA A 534 19.42 11.47 1.29
CA ALA A 534 20.48 11.55 0.29
C ALA A 534 20.11 12.52 -0.83
N GLY A 535 21.11 12.89 -1.65
CA GLY A 535 20.87 13.78 -2.79
C GLY A 535 20.38 15.15 -2.34
N SER A 536 19.27 15.64 -2.89
CA SER A 536 18.63 16.90 -2.49
C SER A 536 17.28 16.67 -1.80
N SER A 537 17.11 15.50 -1.17
CA SER A 537 15.90 15.17 -0.42
C SER A 537 15.81 16.00 0.88
N ASN A 538 14.59 16.27 1.32
CA ASN A 538 14.29 16.88 2.61
C ASN A 538 13.41 15.93 3.43
N ILE A 539 13.82 15.53 4.64
CA ILE A 539 13.09 14.56 5.47
C ILE A 539 12.74 15.16 6.84
N ASN A 540 11.48 15.07 7.26
CA ASN A 540 10.99 15.58 8.55
C ASN A 540 10.43 14.45 9.45
N PRO A 541 11.28 13.63 10.10
CA PRO A 541 10.78 12.56 10.95
C PRO A 541 10.40 13.05 12.35
N THR A 542 9.18 12.71 12.79
CA THR A 542 8.71 12.87 14.17
C THR A 542 8.59 11.50 14.84
N VAL A 543 9.47 11.22 15.79
CA VAL A 543 9.56 9.95 16.51
C VAL A 543 9.24 10.21 17.97
N THR A 544 8.02 9.88 18.39
CA THR A 544 7.52 10.23 19.73
C THR A 544 6.89 9.08 20.50
N GLY A 545 7.21 8.96 21.78
CA GLY A 545 6.54 8.01 22.68
C GLY A 545 6.76 6.54 22.32
N ASN A 546 7.81 6.21 21.56
CA ASN A 546 8.12 4.83 21.17
C ASN A 546 8.99 4.13 22.22
N ILE A 547 8.95 2.81 22.22
CA ILE A 547 9.82 1.94 23.00
C ILE A 547 10.75 1.22 22.04
N PHE A 548 12.06 1.40 22.22
CA PHE A 548 13.08 0.66 21.50
C PHE A 548 13.76 -0.33 22.43
N SER A 549 14.09 -1.51 21.93
CA SER A 549 14.88 -2.45 22.70
C SER A 549 15.77 -3.36 21.90
N ALA A 550 16.93 -3.69 22.46
CA ALA A 550 17.80 -4.77 22.00
C ALA A 550 18.13 -4.76 20.49
N SER A 551 18.26 -3.57 19.90
CA SER A 551 18.93 -3.44 18.60
C SER A 551 20.41 -3.79 18.76
N LYS A 552 21.02 -4.40 17.74
CA LYS A 552 22.46 -4.65 17.76
C LYS A 552 23.24 -3.38 17.43
N GLY A 553 22.84 -2.69 16.36
CA GLY A 553 23.25 -1.33 16.01
C GLY A 553 22.55 -0.33 16.91
N ASP A 554 22.18 0.82 16.38
CA ASP A 554 21.52 1.88 17.10
C ASP A 554 20.02 1.58 17.31
N HIS A 555 19.42 2.17 18.34
CA HIS A 555 17.95 2.10 18.45
C HIS A 555 17.32 2.98 17.38
N PHE A 556 17.90 4.16 17.19
CA PHE A 556 17.51 5.11 16.18
C PHE A 556 18.75 5.73 15.54
N GLN A 557 18.79 5.73 14.21
CA GLN A 557 19.77 6.46 13.42
C GLN A 557 19.08 7.34 12.37
N LEU A 558 19.47 8.61 12.35
CA LEU A 558 19.27 9.49 11.19
C LEU A 558 20.63 9.72 10.54
N ALA A 559 20.74 9.42 9.24
CA ALA A 559 21.92 9.70 8.45
C ALA A 559 21.57 10.61 7.27
N ALA A 560 22.34 11.70 7.08
CA ALA A 560 22.29 12.49 5.86
C ALA A 560 23.59 12.35 5.04
N THR A 561 23.46 12.28 3.73
CA THR A 561 24.57 12.18 2.79
C THR A 561 24.42 13.20 1.67
N ASN A 562 25.53 13.57 1.02
CA ASN A 562 25.60 14.61 -0.01
C ASN A 562 25.11 15.98 0.48
N SER A 563 23.90 16.35 0.06
CA SER A 563 23.21 17.61 0.34
C SER A 563 21.83 17.35 0.94
N GLY A 564 21.56 16.14 1.44
CA GLY A 564 20.27 15.79 2.01
C GLY A 564 19.99 16.63 3.25
N ASP A 565 18.79 17.20 3.32
CA ASP A 565 18.30 17.99 4.44
C ASP A 565 17.43 17.13 5.35
N ALA A 566 17.45 17.43 6.66
CA ALA A 566 16.55 16.79 7.61
C ALA A 566 16.14 17.72 8.76
N ASP A 567 14.91 17.56 9.25
CA ASP A 567 14.41 18.20 10.46
C ASP A 567 13.74 17.16 11.37
N ILE A 568 14.46 16.71 12.39
CA ILE A 568 14.05 15.59 13.24
C ILE A 568 13.60 16.02 14.64
N VAL A 569 12.48 15.44 15.07
CA VAL A 569 12.00 15.47 16.46
C VAL A 569 12.04 14.06 17.07
N LEU A 570 12.84 13.89 18.11
CA LEU A 570 12.95 12.69 18.94
C LEU A 570 12.47 13.02 20.34
N ASN A 571 11.22 12.65 20.67
CA ASN A 571 10.59 13.11 21.91
C ASN A 571 9.95 11.99 22.72
N ASN A 572 10.13 11.99 24.05
CA ASN A 572 9.44 11.05 24.95
C ASN A 572 9.67 9.55 24.63
N ASN A 573 10.77 9.18 23.98
CA ASN A 573 11.04 7.77 23.67
C ASN A 573 11.75 7.07 24.83
N THR A 574 11.49 5.77 24.99
CA THR A 574 12.20 4.89 25.93
C THR A 574 13.08 3.93 25.15
N MET A 575 14.36 3.82 25.52
CA MET A 575 15.36 3.03 24.80
C MET A 575 16.09 2.13 25.79
N LEU A 576 15.92 0.82 25.62
CA LEU A 576 16.42 -0.21 26.53
C LEU A 576 17.42 -1.11 25.82
N GLY A 577 18.65 -1.17 26.30
CA GLY A 577 19.62 -2.10 25.79
C GLY A 577 19.23 -3.56 26.05
N GLY A 578 20.08 -4.50 25.64
CA GLY A 578 19.92 -5.91 25.98
C GLY A 578 20.30 -6.89 24.88
N HIS A 579 20.86 -6.42 23.76
CA HIS A 579 21.34 -7.30 22.71
C HIS A 579 22.66 -7.99 23.11
N ALA A 580 22.78 -9.31 22.88
CA ALA A 580 23.88 -10.12 23.40
C ALA A 580 25.27 -9.75 22.82
N THR A 581 25.31 -9.29 21.57
CA THR A 581 26.52 -8.86 20.85
C THR A 581 26.38 -7.43 20.31
N ALA A 582 25.76 -6.57 21.11
CA ALA A 582 25.48 -5.19 20.75
C ALA A 582 26.75 -4.38 20.39
N LEU A 583 26.64 -3.52 19.37
CA LEU A 583 27.71 -2.67 18.85
C LEU A 583 27.40 -1.18 18.97
N GLY A 584 26.13 -0.76 19.11
CA GLY A 584 25.75 0.64 19.24
C GLY A 584 24.81 0.84 20.43
N GLN A 585 23.51 0.73 20.15
CA GLN A 585 22.36 1.04 20.99
C GLN A 585 22.33 2.52 21.40
N GLY A 586 21.14 3.15 21.34
CA GLY A 586 20.97 4.58 21.61
C GLY A 586 20.57 5.36 20.37
N ILE A 587 20.97 6.64 20.32
CA ILE A 587 20.60 7.58 19.24
C ILE A 587 21.84 8.03 18.50
N THR A 588 21.79 7.95 17.17
CA THR A 588 22.79 8.58 16.30
C THR A 588 22.12 9.54 15.33
N VAL A 589 22.64 10.76 15.25
CA VAL A 589 22.31 11.73 14.20
C VAL A 589 23.61 12.10 13.53
N ASN A 590 23.79 11.70 12.26
CA ASN A 590 25.03 11.95 11.56
C ASN A 590 24.83 12.49 10.14
N ALA A 591 25.81 13.25 9.68
CA ALA A 591 25.98 13.60 8.27
C ALA A 591 27.36 13.12 7.81
N ALA A 592 27.53 12.69 6.55
CA ALA A 592 28.86 12.51 5.97
C ALA A 592 28.86 12.33 4.44
N LEU A 593 29.97 12.75 3.84
CA LEU A 593 30.55 12.18 2.62
C LEU A 593 32.08 12.07 2.77
N GLY A 594 32.70 11.22 1.97
CA GLY A 594 34.16 11.24 1.81
C GLY A 594 34.67 12.53 1.17
N VAL A 595 35.89 12.94 1.52
CA VAL A 595 36.57 14.17 1.03
C VAL A 595 36.63 14.33 -0.49
N ALA A 596 36.58 13.23 -1.25
CA ALA A 596 36.63 13.25 -2.71
C ALA A 596 35.46 14.03 -3.35
N PHE A 597 34.40 14.31 -2.59
CA PHE A 597 33.18 14.97 -3.06
C PHE A 597 32.99 16.38 -2.46
N GLY A 598 34.01 16.96 -1.83
CA GLY A 598 33.94 18.31 -1.26
C GLY A 598 33.30 18.43 0.13
N GLY A 599 32.85 17.31 0.72
CA GLY A 599 32.19 17.24 2.02
C GLY A 599 30.67 17.40 1.95
N TYR A 600 29.98 17.07 3.04
CA TYR A 600 28.54 17.29 3.18
C TYR A 600 28.18 18.79 3.05
N THR A 601 27.05 19.12 2.43
CA THR A 601 26.65 20.51 2.14
C THR A 601 25.25 20.90 2.60
N GLY A 602 24.45 19.94 3.08
CA GLY A 602 23.06 20.14 3.50
C GLY A 602 22.90 20.72 4.90
N THR A 603 21.66 20.70 5.38
CA THR A 603 21.23 21.17 6.69
C THR A 603 20.51 20.06 7.47
N ILE A 604 20.94 19.80 8.71
CA ILE A 604 20.14 19.00 9.65
C ILE A 604 19.77 19.84 10.86
N HIS A 605 18.48 19.84 11.18
CA HIS A 605 17.92 20.25 12.45
C HIS A 605 17.57 19.01 13.28
N TYR A 606 17.90 19.01 14.57
CA TYR A 606 17.50 17.94 15.48
C TYR A 606 17.07 18.48 16.85
N ASP A 607 15.93 18.00 17.35
CA ASP A 607 15.45 18.19 18.72
C ASP A 607 15.27 16.84 19.42
N ILE A 608 16.20 16.54 20.32
CA ILE A 608 16.21 15.32 21.12
C ILE A 608 15.78 15.68 22.54
N ASN A 609 14.50 15.50 22.83
CA ASN A 609 13.85 15.99 24.04
C ASN A 609 13.23 14.87 24.90
N ASN A 610 13.47 14.90 26.21
CA ASN A 610 12.78 14.07 27.19
C ASN A 610 12.79 12.55 26.85
N ASN A 611 13.89 12.05 26.31
CA ASN A 611 14.08 10.62 26.06
C ASN A 611 14.73 9.94 27.27
N HIS A 612 14.44 8.65 27.42
CA HIS A 612 14.95 7.81 28.49
C HIS A 612 15.81 6.68 27.89
N ILE A 613 17.13 6.75 28.09
CA ILE A 613 18.07 5.80 27.51
C ILE A 613 18.74 5.01 28.63
N ASN A 614 18.74 3.69 28.50
CA ASN A 614 19.39 2.81 29.46
C ASN A 614 20.01 1.60 28.73
N GLY A 615 21.26 1.29 29.02
CA GLY A 615 21.98 0.13 28.49
C GLY A 615 22.54 0.31 27.08
N ALA A 616 22.92 1.53 26.68
CA ALA A 616 23.67 1.73 25.44
C ALA A 616 25.04 1.04 25.51
N VAL A 617 25.62 0.64 24.37
CA VAL A 617 26.99 0.08 24.33
C VAL A 617 28.01 1.16 24.05
N LEU A 618 27.89 1.84 22.91
CA LEU A 618 28.75 2.99 22.59
C LEU A 618 28.23 4.23 23.31
N SER A 619 28.24 5.38 22.64
CA SER A 619 27.68 6.60 23.21
C SER A 619 26.15 6.52 23.18
N ALA A 620 25.50 6.85 24.30
CA ALA A 620 24.03 6.77 24.37
C ALA A 620 23.34 7.73 23.39
N MET A 621 23.96 8.89 23.13
CA MET A 621 23.63 9.78 22.03
C MET A 621 24.89 10.23 21.30
N THR A 622 24.84 10.24 19.97
CA THR A 622 25.90 10.74 19.10
C THR A 622 25.32 11.74 18.11
N THR A 623 25.91 12.93 18.04
CA THR A 623 25.61 13.91 16.97
C THR A 623 26.90 14.24 16.22
N ASN A 624 26.97 13.88 14.95
CA ASN A 624 28.20 13.96 14.17
C ASN A 624 27.97 14.64 12.81
N LEU A 625 28.49 15.85 12.62
CA LEU A 625 28.39 16.58 11.34
C LEU A 625 29.17 15.89 10.20
N GLY A 626 30.16 15.06 10.54
CA GLY A 626 31.06 14.41 9.59
C GLY A 626 31.85 15.40 8.74
N THR A 627 32.62 14.89 7.80
CA THR A 627 33.43 15.73 6.91
C THR A 627 32.53 16.64 6.07
N SER A 628 32.54 17.92 6.37
CA SER A 628 31.59 18.91 5.85
C SER A 628 32.26 20.05 5.07
N ALA A 629 31.52 20.59 4.11
CA ALA A 629 31.85 21.82 3.39
C ALA A 629 31.40 23.06 4.19
N GLY A 630 31.88 24.24 3.81
CA GLY A 630 31.55 25.51 4.49
C GLY A 630 30.07 25.90 4.49
N THR A 631 29.26 25.32 3.59
CA THR A 631 27.81 25.59 3.52
C THR A 631 26.99 24.70 4.46
N ALA A 632 27.57 23.62 4.98
CA ALA A 632 26.86 22.67 5.82
C ALA A 632 26.41 23.31 7.15
N ARG A 633 25.21 22.94 7.57
CA ARG A 633 24.58 23.46 8.78
C ARG A 633 24.07 22.33 9.65
N PHE A 634 24.49 22.31 10.90
CA PHE A 634 24.07 21.32 11.88
C PHE A 634 23.51 22.04 13.10
N TYR A 635 22.21 21.95 13.31
CA TYR A 635 21.48 22.69 14.33
C TYR A 635 20.81 21.75 15.32
N GLY A 636 21.16 21.89 16.60
CA GLY A 636 20.80 20.89 17.60
C GLY A 636 20.20 21.40 18.90
N ARG A 637 19.18 20.73 19.40
CA ARG A 637 18.72 20.83 20.80
C ARG A 637 18.73 19.43 21.42
N ILE A 638 19.52 19.24 22.48
CA ILE A 638 19.55 18.01 23.27
C ILE A 638 19.12 18.38 24.69
N ARG A 639 17.89 18.03 25.08
CA ARG A 639 17.31 18.59 26.30
C ARG A 639 16.44 17.63 27.11
N ASN A 640 16.47 17.81 28.43
CA ASN A 640 15.62 17.08 29.37
C ASN A 640 15.75 15.54 29.32
N ASN A 641 16.79 15.00 28.70
CA ASN A 641 16.96 13.55 28.57
C ASN A 641 17.49 12.94 29.87
N VAL A 642 17.14 11.68 30.12
CA VAL A 642 17.63 10.90 31.25
C VAL A 642 18.37 9.67 30.71
N ILE A 643 19.68 9.63 30.96
CA ILE A 643 20.58 8.58 30.47
C ILE A 643 21.19 7.83 31.64
N GLY A 644 20.93 6.53 31.70
CA GLY A 644 21.37 5.64 32.77
C GLY A 644 20.47 5.67 34.02
N THR A 645 20.74 4.76 34.95
CA THR A 645 19.98 4.53 36.19
C THR A 645 20.88 4.64 37.40
N SER A 646 20.47 5.39 38.43
CA SER A 646 21.24 5.50 39.67
C SER A 646 21.41 4.13 40.31
N GLY A 647 22.60 3.82 40.82
CA GLY A 647 22.89 2.51 41.39
C GLY A 647 23.27 1.41 40.39
N GLN A 648 22.96 1.54 39.10
CA GLN A 648 23.13 0.48 38.09
C GLN A 648 24.36 0.73 37.22
N ALA A 649 25.39 -0.11 37.37
CA ALA A 649 26.64 0.02 36.62
C ALA A 649 26.41 0.01 35.10
N LEU A 650 27.14 0.86 34.37
CA LEU A 650 27.17 0.93 32.90
C LEU A 650 25.81 1.13 32.25
N SER A 651 24.84 1.65 33.01
CA SER A 651 23.46 1.82 32.54
C SER A 651 23.30 3.02 31.61
N CYS A 652 24.23 3.98 31.60
CA CYS A 652 24.23 5.02 30.58
C CYS A 652 24.83 4.48 29.28
N SER A 653 26.07 4.00 29.35
CA SER A 653 26.84 3.43 28.25
C SER A 653 27.83 2.40 28.81
N ALA A 654 28.09 1.32 28.08
CA ALA A 654 29.03 0.27 28.49
C ALA A 654 30.47 0.50 28.03
N GLN A 655 30.69 1.30 26.98
CA GLN A 655 32.00 1.55 26.37
C GLN A 655 32.24 3.02 26.00
N GLY A 656 31.17 3.80 25.74
CA GLY A 656 31.28 5.17 25.23
C GLY A 656 30.84 6.27 26.21
N TYR A 657 30.44 7.41 25.65
CA TYR A 657 29.98 8.58 26.41
C TYR A 657 28.48 8.49 26.72
N GLY A 658 27.97 9.35 27.59
CA GLY A 658 26.52 9.59 27.59
C GLY A 658 26.09 10.40 26.37
N ILE A 659 26.79 11.49 26.07
CA ILE A 659 26.56 12.32 24.88
C ILE A 659 27.89 12.56 24.17
N ALA A 660 27.97 12.19 22.89
CA ALA A 660 29.07 12.50 21.98
C ALA A 660 28.64 13.57 20.97
N ILE A 661 29.44 14.63 20.87
CA ILE A 661 29.21 15.75 19.96
C ILE A 661 30.47 15.92 19.11
N ASP A 662 30.35 15.63 17.83
CA ASP A 662 31.45 15.68 16.87
C ASP A 662 31.15 16.71 15.79
N ALA A 663 32.00 17.73 15.71
CA ALA A 663 31.96 18.77 14.68
C ALA A 663 33.21 18.63 13.80
N HIS A 664 33.06 17.84 12.74
CA HIS A 664 34.12 17.64 11.75
C HIS A 664 33.94 18.61 10.57
N GLY A 665 35.06 18.98 9.93
CA GLY A 665 35.04 19.69 8.65
C GLY A 665 34.89 21.21 8.73
N ASN A 666 34.39 21.80 7.65
CA ASN A 666 34.34 23.25 7.48
C ASN A 666 32.95 23.85 7.74
N GLY A 667 31.95 23.02 8.02
CA GLY A 667 30.58 23.45 8.27
C GLY A 667 30.39 24.15 9.61
N THR A 668 29.14 24.55 9.87
CA THR A 668 28.74 25.14 11.16
C THR A 668 27.93 24.14 11.96
N HIS A 669 28.36 23.83 13.19
CA HIS A 669 27.57 23.06 14.16
C HIS A 669 27.20 23.96 15.34
N THR A 670 25.91 24.23 15.49
CA THR A 670 25.36 25.10 16.55
C THR A 670 24.32 24.33 17.35
N LEU A 671 24.56 24.13 18.64
CA LEU A 671 23.69 23.33 19.47
C LEU A 671 23.54 23.82 20.91
N SER A 672 22.45 23.40 21.54
CA SER A 672 22.21 23.53 22.98
C SER A 672 22.06 22.17 23.63
N VAL A 673 22.71 21.98 24.77
CA VAL A 673 22.64 20.76 25.58
C VAL A 673 22.16 21.18 26.96
N THR A 674 20.88 20.95 27.27
CA THR A 674 20.26 21.54 28.46
C THR A 674 19.47 20.57 29.32
N ASN A 675 19.58 20.70 30.64
CA ASN A 675 18.76 19.94 31.60
C ASN A 675 18.80 18.41 31.42
N ASN A 676 19.89 17.86 30.85
CA ASN A 676 20.04 16.40 30.73
C ASN A 676 20.59 15.83 32.03
N THR A 677 20.15 14.63 32.40
CA THR A 677 20.72 13.87 33.53
C THR A 677 21.42 12.62 33.03
N LEU A 678 22.72 12.53 33.28
CA LEU A 678 23.60 11.45 32.86
C LEU A 678 24.22 10.79 34.08
N ARG A 679 24.17 9.45 34.14
CA ARG A 679 24.66 8.67 35.27
C ARG A 679 25.19 7.32 34.84
N ARG A 680 26.27 6.84 35.45
CA ARG A 680 26.82 5.49 35.21
C ARG A 680 27.27 5.26 33.76
N CYS A 681 27.92 6.27 33.17
CA CYS A 681 28.53 6.14 31.84
C CYS A 681 29.92 5.53 31.98
N ALA A 682 30.31 4.64 31.08
CA ALA A 682 31.59 3.94 31.14
C ALA A 682 32.80 4.86 31.10
N ASP A 683 32.74 5.91 30.27
CA ASP A 683 33.87 6.77 29.98
C ASP A 683 33.64 8.22 30.43
N ARG A 684 32.85 9.00 29.68
CA ARG A 684 32.57 10.42 29.96
C ARG A 684 31.08 10.67 30.03
N GLY A 685 30.68 11.73 30.72
CA GLY A 685 29.31 12.23 30.61
C GLY A 685 29.08 12.81 29.21
N ILE A 686 29.73 13.93 28.91
CA ILE A 686 29.63 14.63 27.62
C ILE A 686 31.04 14.76 27.02
N GLY A 687 31.22 14.24 25.80
CA GLY A 687 32.43 14.39 25.02
C GLY A 687 32.19 15.29 23.82
N VAL A 688 33.06 16.29 23.63
CA VAL A 688 33.03 17.19 22.48
C VAL A 688 34.35 17.09 21.72
N LEU A 689 34.27 16.73 20.44
CA LEU A 689 35.39 16.72 19.51
C LEU A 689 35.11 17.69 18.36
N VAL A 690 36.04 18.62 18.15
CA VAL A 690 36.00 19.55 17.02
C VAL A 690 37.32 19.45 16.29
N ASN A 691 37.33 18.97 15.05
CA ASN A 691 38.57 18.72 14.31
C ASN A 691 38.31 18.55 12.80
N ASP A 692 39.36 18.23 12.06
CA ASP A 692 39.33 17.91 10.65
C ASP A 692 38.82 19.06 9.75
N GLY A 693 39.07 20.31 10.13
CA GLY A 693 38.63 21.47 9.35
C GLY A 693 38.76 22.82 10.07
N ASN A 694 38.10 23.83 9.50
CA ASN A 694 38.14 25.22 9.95
C ASN A 694 36.73 25.82 10.07
N GLY A 695 35.76 25.00 10.45
CA GLY A 695 34.36 25.39 10.60
C GLY A 695 34.09 26.24 11.84
N ALA A 696 32.80 26.42 12.13
CA ALA A 696 32.32 27.10 13.33
C ALA A 696 31.58 26.12 14.26
N PHE A 697 31.91 26.16 15.54
CA PHE A 697 31.25 25.35 16.58
C PHE A 697 30.69 26.26 17.67
N ASN A 698 29.38 26.19 17.90
CA ASN A 698 28.70 26.98 18.93
C ASN A 698 27.95 26.04 19.88
N LEU A 699 28.35 25.98 21.14
CA LEU A 699 27.68 25.16 22.15
C LEU A 699 27.20 26.02 23.31
N THR A 700 25.93 25.83 23.67
CA THR A 700 25.41 26.25 24.99
C THR A 700 25.06 25.02 25.82
N ALA A 701 25.82 24.77 26.89
CA ALA A 701 25.60 23.67 27.81
C ALA A 701 25.22 24.18 29.20
N THR A 702 23.96 23.99 29.61
CA THR A 702 23.46 24.50 30.90
C THR A 702 22.44 23.61 31.60
N GLY A 703 22.45 23.60 32.93
CA GLY A 703 21.50 22.81 33.73
C GLY A 703 21.69 21.29 33.65
N ASN A 704 22.76 20.80 33.01
CA ASN A 704 23.00 19.36 32.91
C ASN A 704 23.54 18.81 34.23
N THR A 705 23.14 17.59 34.56
CA THR A 705 23.64 16.83 35.70
C THR A 705 24.40 15.62 35.19
N VAL A 706 25.72 15.58 35.41
CA VAL A 706 26.56 14.40 35.21
C VAL A 706 27.02 13.94 36.58
N THR A 707 26.63 12.72 36.96
CA THR A 707 26.93 12.19 38.29
C THR A 707 27.16 10.69 38.23
N GLU A 708 27.63 10.11 39.32
CA GLU A 708 27.75 8.66 39.49
C GLU A 708 28.45 7.97 38.31
N LEU A 709 29.54 8.50 37.75
CA LEU A 709 30.28 7.77 36.72
C LEU A 709 30.99 6.50 37.25
N ALA A 710 30.82 6.17 38.54
CA ALA A 710 31.62 5.34 39.44
C ALA A 710 32.05 3.90 39.02
N ASP A 711 31.79 3.48 37.79
CA ASP A 711 32.12 2.13 37.27
C ASP A 711 33.61 2.02 36.90
N THR A 712 34.45 2.02 37.93
CA THR A 712 35.90 2.14 37.84
C THR A 712 36.54 0.94 37.14
N ASN A 713 37.10 1.16 35.96
CA ASN A 713 37.97 0.22 35.25
C ASN A 713 39.40 0.76 35.20
N ALA A 714 40.21 0.32 36.16
CA ALA A 714 41.59 0.77 36.30
C ALA A 714 42.51 0.37 35.14
N MET A 715 42.18 -0.67 34.37
CA MET A 715 43.02 -1.11 33.24
C MET A 715 42.98 -0.12 32.08
N ILE A 716 41.84 0.52 31.84
CA ILE A 716 41.64 1.47 30.74
C ILE A 716 41.53 2.93 31.23
N GLY A 717 41.64 3.16 32.54
CA GLY A 717 41.60 4.49 33.14
C GLY A 717 40.24 5.18 32.97
N THR A 718 39.15 4.44 33.11
CA THR A 718 37.78 4.98 33.07
C THR A 718 37.02 4.68 34.36
N PRO A 719 35.96 5.42 34.72
CA PRO A 719 35.44 6.64 34.09
C PRO A 719 36.39 7.85 34.23
N ARG A 720 36.24 8.82 33.33
CA ARG A 720 37.07 10.03 33.23
C ARG A 720 36.25 11.29 33.52
N GLU A 721 36.52 12.40 32.84
CA GLU A 721 35.89 13.70 33.09
C GLU A 721 34.36 13.68 32.85
N ALA A 722 33.62 14.52 33.59
CA ALA A 722 32.17 14.68 33.38
C ALA A 722 31.89 15.34 32.04
N ILE A 723 32.69 16.36 31.68
CA ILE A 723 32.68 16.97 30.35
C ILE A 723 34.12 17.15 29.85
N GLU A 724 34.39 16.73 28.61
CA GLU A 724 35.64 17.04 27.89
C GLU A 724 35.36 17.81 26.60
N PHE A 725 36.18 18.82 26.36
CA PHE A 725 36.31 19.54 25.10
C PHE A 725 37.68 19.29 24.49
N THR A 726 37.71 18.69 23.30
CA THR A 726 38.91 18.63 22.45
C THR A 726 38.68 19.49 21.22
N LEU A 727 39.20 20.72 21.26
CA LEU A 727 39.01 21.74 20.23
C LEU A 727 40.27 21.79 19.37
N GLY A 728 40.34 20.93 18.35
CA GLY A 728 41.46 20.68 17.46
C GLY A 728 42.17 19.35 17.77
N SER A 729 42.50 18.55 16.75
CA SER A 729 43.22 17.28 16.98
C SER A 729 44.26 16.92 15.91
N THR A 730 44.22 17.51 14.71
CA THR A 730 45.07 17.14 13.59
C THR A 730 45.89 18.33 13.06
N SER A 731 47.21 18.14 12.92
CA SER A 731 48.11 19.14 12.31
C SER A 731 48.06 19.12 10.78
N THR A 732 47.50 18.06 10.20
CA THR A 732 47.21 17.92 8.77
C THR A 732 45.87 17.19 8.66
N ASN A 733 44.78 17.95 8.63
CA ASN A 733 43.44 17.41 8.48
C ASN A 733 43.21 16.83 7.09
N VAL A 734 42.01 16.27 6.91
CA VAL A 734 41.53 15.71 5.64
C VAL A 734 41.47 16.73 4.48
N PHE A 735 41.62 18.03 4.75
CA PHE A 735 41.74 19.12 3.77
C PHE A 735 43.18 19.65 3.60
N GLY A 736 44.17 19.00 4.20
CA GLY A 736 45.58 19.40 4.13
C GLY A 736 45.94 20.63 4.96
N GLN A 737 45.13 20.97 5.96
CA GLN A 737 45.26 22.17 6.79
C GLN A 737 45.46 21.81 8.26
N ILE A 738 46.00 22.74 9.06
CA ILE A 738 46.00 22.62 10.53
C ILE A 738 44.59 22.99 11.02
N ASP A 739 44.03 22.23 11.95
CA ASP A 739 42.73 22.56 12.53
C ASP A 739 42.69 23.97 13.13
N SER A 740 41.74 24.79 12.67
CA SER A 740 41.60 26.20 13.07
C SER A 740 40.15 26.65 13.28
N HIS A 741 39.32 25.75 13.81
CA HIS A 741 37.92 26.03 14.12
C HIS A 741 37.70 27.28 14.99
N ALA A 742 36.62 28.01 14.69
CA ALA A 742 36.09 29.07 15.52
C ALA A 742 35.07 28.48 16.51
N ASN A 743 35.44 28.43 17.78
CA ASN A 743 34.62 27.80 18.82
C ASN A 743 34.01 28.87 19.74
N CYS A 744 32.73 28.75 20.06
CA CYS A 744 32.08 29.48 21.14
C CYS A 744 31.44 28.50 22.11
N ILE A 745 31.86 28.54 23.38
CA ILE A 745 31.40 27.61 24.42
C ILE A 745 30.82 28.38 25.59
N SER A 746 29.49 28.30 25.76
CA SER A 746 28.79 28.76 26.95
C SER A 746 28.53 27.56 27.87
N LEU A 747 29.28 27.48 28.99
CA LEU A 747 29.16 26.39 29.97
C LEU A 747 28.82 26.96 31.34
N SER A 748 27.55 26.84 31.76
CA SER A 748 27.08 27.43 33.01
C SER A 748 25.98 26.61 33.70
N SER A 749 25.88 26.72 35.02
CA SER A 749 24.84 26.10 35.85
C SER A 749 24.72 24.57 35.71
N ASN A 750 25.80 23.87 35.37
CA ASN A 750 25.82 22.41 35.32
C ASN A 750 26.31 21.80 36.64
N SER A 751 25.78 20.63 37.00
CA SER A 751 26.22 19.79 38.12
C SER A 751 27.06 18.62 37.63
N LEU A 752 28.37 18.73 37.83
CA LEU A 752 29.36 17.88 37.17
C LEU A 752 30.25 17.19 38.19
N THR A 753 30.13 15.87 38.25
CA THR A 753 31.00 14.98 39.01
C THR A 753 31.54 13.91 38.08
N GLY A 754 32.79 14.08 37.66
CA GLY A 754 33.53 13.12 36.86
C GLY A 754 33.96 11.89 37.68
N GLY A 755 34.48 10.91 36.96
CA GLY A 755 34.99 9.64 37.43
C GLY A 755 36.28 9.68 38.24
N ALA A 756 36.78 8.49 38.57
CA ALA A 756 37.98 8.31 39.40
C ALA A 756 39.29 8.69 38.68
N PHE A 757 39.34 8.60 37.35
CA PHE A 757 40.53 8.87 36.55
C PHE A 757 40.46 10.20 35.78
N LYS A 758 39.60 11.11 36.24
CA LYS A 758 39.46 12.45 35.67
C LYS A 758 40.73 13.29 35.92
N ASN A 759 41.08 14.15 34.97
CA ASN A 759 42.04 15.23 35.24
C ASN A 759 41.37 16.46 35.87
N GLY A 760 40.05 16.58 35.69
CA GLY A 760 39.15 17.52 36.34
C GLY A 760 37.72 17.12 35.98
N ASP A 761 36.69 17.54 36.73
CA ASP A 761 35.31 17.28 36.32
C ASP A 761 35.01 17.90 34.95
N ILE A 762 35.61 19.06 34.67
CA ILE A 762 35.61 19.74 33.37
C ILE A 762 37.04 19.70 32.80
N ARG A 763 37.19 19.31 31.53
CA ARG A 763 38.46 19.42 30.80
C ARG A 763 38.29 20.22 29.52
N MET A 764 38.92 21.38 29.48
CA MET A 764 38.89 22.30 28.35
C MET A 764 40.24 22.25 27.61
N ARG A 765 40.24 21.86 26.33
CA ARG A 765 41.46 21.77 25.54
C ARG A 765 41.33 22.61 24.28
N GLN A 766 41.86 23.83 24.33
CA GLN A 766 42.22 24.56 23.13
C GLN A 766 43.48 23.89 22.56
N ARG A 767 43.43 23.52 21.29
CA ARG A 767 44.55 22.86 20.60
C ARG A 767 44.78 23.50 19.25
N LEU A 768 46.03 23.43 18.78
CA LEU A 768 46.42 23.89 17.45
C LEU A 768 45.98 25.35 17.22
N ARG A 769 45.45 25.66 16.03
CA ARG A 769 45.10 27.02 15.61
C ARG A 769 43.66 27.41 15.93
N THR A 770 43.05 26.75 16.92
CA THR A 770 41.65 27.02 17.27
C THR A 770 41.49 28.26 18.15
N SER A 771 40.41 28.99 17.93
CA SER A 771 39.97 30.08 18.82
C SER A 771 38.79 29.60 19.67
N VAL A 772 38.78 29.96 20.95
CA VAL A 772 37.74 29.54 21.91
C VAL A 772 37.18 30.76 22.62
N VAL A 773 35.99 31.20 22.21
CA VAL A 773 35.23 32.25 22.87
C VAL A 773 34.46 31.66 24.04
N LEU A 774 34.67 32.24 25.22
CA LEU A 774 33.96 31.92 26.45
C LEU A 774 33.12 33.16 26.85
N PRO A 775 31.80 33.17 26.63
CA PRO A 775 30.96 34.32 26.95
C PRO A 775 31.05 34.70 28.43
N GLY A 776 31.34 35.97 28.71
CA GLY A 776 31.54 36.47 30.09
C GLY A 776 32.94 36.26 30.68
N TYR A 777 33.84 35.54 29.98
CA TYR A 777 35.25 35.47 30.36
C TYR A 777 35.97 36.78 29.99
N THR A 778 36.84 37.28 30.87
CA THR A 778 37.72 38.42 30.59
C THR A 778 39.16 37.97 30.77
N PRO A 779 39.93 37.78 29.69
CA PRO A 779 41.33 37.38 29.78
C PRO A 779 42.14 38.43 30.57
N PRO A 780 42.88 38.03 31.62
CA PRO A 780 43.61 38.99 32.45
C PRO A 780 44.68 39.70 31.63
N GLY A 781 44.62 41.04 31.60
CA GLY A 781 45.54 41.86 30.81
C GLY A 781 45.50 41.59 29.30
N GLY A 782 44.42 40.97 28.78
CA GLY A 782 44.33 40.55 27.37
C GLY A 782 45.11 39.27 27.04
N ASN A 783 45.62 38.54 28.05
CA ASN A 783 46.33 37.27 27.83
C ASN A 783 45.35 36.12 27.54
N ASN A 784 45.16 35.79 26.27
CA ASN A 784 44.29 34.70 25.82
C ASN A 784 44.86 33.29 26.10
N PHE A 785 46.05 33.20 26.69
CA PHE A 785 46.76 31.95 26.93
C PHE A 785 46.93 31.62 28.41
N ASP A 786 46.14 32.21 29.30
CA ASP A 786 46.17 31.89 30.73
C ASP A 786 45.18 30.76 31.10
N PRO A 787 45.61 29.49 31.20
CA PRO A 787 44.73 28.39 31.58
C PRO A 787 44.21 28.51 33.02
N THR A 788 44.91 29.20 33.92
CA THR A 788 44.52 29.32 35.33
C THR A 788 43.25 30.15 35.47
N SER A 789 43.18 31.26 34.73
CA SER A 789 41.99 32.12 34.70
C SER A 789 40.80 31.43 34.03
N VAL A 790 41.04 30.61 33.00
CA VAL A 790 40.01 29.79 32.37
C VAL A 790 39.45 28.75 33.36
N VAL A 791 40.31 28.04 34.10
CA VAL A 791 39.88 27.10 35.15
C VAL A 791 38.99 27.80 36.17
N THR A 792 39.44 28.94 36.71
CA THR A 792 38.67 29.72 37.70
C THR A 792 37.30 30.11 37.14
N PHE A 793 37.25 30.59 35.90
CA PHE A 793 36.01 30.95 35.21
C PHE A 793 35.06 29.75 35.05
N LEU A 794 35.56 28.59 34.63
CA LEU A 794 34.73 27.39 34.45
C LEU A 794 34.14 26.89 35.77
N GLN A 795 34.91 26.94 36.86
CA GLN A 795 34.47 26.50 38.19
C GLN A 795 33.41 27.43 38.78
N MET A 796 33.59 28.76 38.66
CA MET A 796 32.62 29.73 39.19
C MET A 796 31.26 29.66 38.49
N ASN A 797 31.24 29.28 37.21
CA ASN A 797 30.01 29.24 36.43
C ASN A 797 29.25 27.92 36.56
N ASN A 798 29.77 26.88 37.21
CA ASN A 798 29.12 25.57 37.33
C ASN A 798 28.92 25.17 38.82
N SER A 799 27.84 24.44 39.11
CA SER A 799 27.36 24.19 40.48
C SER A 799 27.22 22.69 40.77
N PRO A 800 27.74 22.15 41.88
CA PRO A 800 28.33 22.88 42.98
C PRO A 800 29.68 23.49 42.58
N ALA A 801 30.04 24.60 43.22
CA ALA A 801 31.33 25.30 43.03
C ALA A 801 32.57 24.45 43.41
N THR A 802 32.38 23.13 43.61
CA THR A 802 33.39 22.11 43.85
C THR A 802 33.74 21.31 42.59
N ALA A 803 33.06 21.52 41.45
CA ALA A 803 33.49 20.92 40.19
C ALA A 803 34.94 21.36 39.89
N THR A 804 35.84 20.40 39.79
CA THR A 804 37.23 20.64 39.42
C THR A 804 37.33 20.90 37.92
N ALA A 805 38.25 21.75 37.49
CA ALA A 805 38.45 22.01 36.07
C ALA A 805 39.93 22.00 35.70
N THR A 806 40.21 21.61 34.45
CA THR A 806 41.52 21.76 33.81
C THR A 806 41.37 22.49 32.50
N ALA A 807 42.37 23.31 32.17
CA ALA A 807 42.47 23.96 30.88
C ALA A 807 43.91 23.84 30.36
N ASN A 808 44.05 23.64 29.06
CA ASN A 808 45.34 23.78 28.37
C ASN A 808 45.15 24.58 27.07
N ASN A 809 46.22 25.19 26.60
CA ASN A 809 46.31 25.76 25.25
C ASN A 809 47.57 25.22 24.55
N ASP A 810 47.55 25.20 23.22
CA ASP A 810 48.62 24.69 22.36
C ASP A 810 48.92 25.75 21.29
N ALA A 811 49.25 26.95 21.76
CA ALA A 811 49.28 28.17 20.97
C ALA A 811 50.45 28.21 19.99
N GLY A 812 50.16 28.53 18.73
CA GLY A 812 51.17 28.83 17.70
C GLY A 812 51.18 30.31 17.28
N VAL A 813 50.04 31.01 17.37
CA VAL A 813 49.87 32.41 16.96
C VAL A 813 48.84 33.17 17.83
N THR A 814 48.77 34.49 17.69
CA THR A 814 47.92 35.37 18.53
C THR A 814 46.41 35.26 18.29
N THR A 815 45.98 34.52 17.27
CA THR A 815 44.56 34.22 17.00
C THR A 815 44.08 32.95 17.69
N ASP A 816 44.98 32.22 18.33
CA ASP A 816 44.70 30.99 19.07
C ASP A 816 44.34 31.33 20.53
N GLY A 817 43.82 30.36 21.27
CA GLY A 817 43.60 30.49 22.72
C GLY A 817 42.17 30.84 23.12
N TYR A 818 42.03 31.40 24.32
CA TYR A 818 40.75 31.65 25.00
C TYR A 818 40.41 33.14 25.03
N TYR A 819 39.24 33.49 24.53
CA TYR A 819 38.77 34.86 24.35
C TYR A 819 37.51 35.13 25.17
N GLY A 820 37.34 36.37 25.60
CA GLY A 820 36.03 36.89 25.98
C GLY A 820 35.21 37.23 24.74
N GLY A 821 33.88 37.21 24.86
CA GLY A 821 33.00 37.59 23.74
C GLY A 821 31.53 37.66 24.12
N GLY A 822 30.70 37.99 23.11
CA GLY A 822 29.24 37.96 23.23
C GLY A 822 28.69 36.54 23.40
N ALA A 823 27.36 36.43 23.57
CA ALA A 823 26.70 35.14 23.67
C ALA A 823 26.95 34.27 22.42
N CYS A 824 27.11 32.96 22.62
CA CYS A 824 27.20 32.02 21.51
C CYS A 824 25.89 32.00 20.71
N ALA A 825 26.01 31.73 19.41
CA ALA A 825 24.83 31.50 18.58
C ALA A 825 23.99 30.35 19.15
N LEU A 826 22.67 30.51 19.12
CA LEU A 826 21.72 29.47 19.49
C LEU A 826 21.19 28.78 18.24
N PRO A 827 20.80 27.49 18.33
CA PRO A 827 20.12 26.83 17.24
C PRO A 827 18.80 27.55 16.92
N PRO A 828 18.47 27.76 15.63
CA PRO A 828 17.26 28.47 15.18
C PRO A 828 15.96 27.81 15.65
#